data_AF-M4EET2-F1
#
_entry.id   AF-M4EET2-F1
#
_cell.length_a   1.000
_cell.length_b   1.000
_cell.length_c   1.000
_cell.angle_alpha   90.00
_cell.angle_beta   90.00
_cell.angle_gamma   90.00
#
_symmetry.space_group_name_H-M   'P 1'
#
loop_
_entity.id
_entity.type
_entity.pdbx_description
1 polymer ?
#
loop_
_entity_poly.entity_id
_entity_poly.type
_entity_poly.pdbx_seq_one_letter_code
_entity_poly.pdbx_strand_id
1 'polypeptide(L)'
;MAKRIHLTELGCIACEELTELGAGKEGWLVNNPNLISALDSHSIALAHRFLILIVNWADPDSLRVKIRPDLSPIEAESITAIEWLVFDDVRVVLAGTSCGYLLVYSIAGDLIHKQLVHPSRILKLRVRGTKKDLMQETSSEEISIVLPGIIARFDGSNIQSMLQKWFQEKNSNFWDQKSKKGDPEDTGSLHQRLPYQIWNVNKNGVCVDATITGIMPPPLLEHQSSQRYYCAVTIGEDAVISAYRLSEDRGRSLVGAILSKVVPAAASTIASFSKLIWRSNDQSPKRKPEAKTQSFARASSLTCIKDYPRKGEKLTLSPSGTLAAITDSLGRILLLDTQALVVVRLWKGYRDASCVFMEMLAKKDKGKSVYHTEPVKSDYCLCLAIHAPRKGIIEVWQMRTGPRLLTIQCAKGSKLLQPAYRFGSNSSSSPYIPLEVFLLNGDSGQMKTLKPLPTAEASNQTGNMTNKLKIDKPINLNHPLKLNREVSPKEQENPEGQTLNPISLGDKETPDQGGAGKIRQQLIFELQLLAACSSSRCYSSGLSLPIGFRSSPINVGLVSHPRRHTNSPRKLVIASSSSSDPLLVKAAKGQPVTRPPAWMMRQAGRYMSVYKKLALKHPSFRERSENTDLIVEISLQPWQAFKPDGVIIFSDILTPLPAFGVPFDIEEVKGPVIQSPIRTEDDLKKLHPIDLEKLQFVGDSLKILRREVGEHAAVLGFVGAPWTIATYIVEGGTTRTYTVIKRMCHTAPNVLRALLSHLTKAITEYVVYQVEHGAHCIQIFDSWGGQLTPEMWERWSKPYIEEIIDAVKRRCPDTPIVFYINGNGGLLERMKGTGADVIGLDWTVDMADGRRRLGSDVSVQGNVDPAFLFSPLPALTEEIQRVVKSAGPKGHILNLGHGVLVGTPEEAVAHFFETARSLDYKTFFQNHVPAESELVA
;
A
#
# COMPACT_ATOMS: atom_id res chain seq x y z
N MET A 1 -26.94 28.19 -21.70
CA MET A 1 -25.79 27.41 -21.17
C MET A 1 -25.65 26.15 -22.01
N ALA A 2 -24.47 25.80 -22.50
CA ALA A 2 -24.27 24.53 -23.19
C ALA A 2 -24.22 23.36 -22.18
N LYS A 3 -24.96 22.27 -22.43
CA LYS A 3 -24.80 21.02 -21.65
C LYS A 3 -23.36 20.53 -21.83
N ARG A 4 -22.65 20.25 -20.73
CA ARG A 4 -21.34 19.56 -20.81
C ARG A 4 -21.58 18.10 -21.18
N ILE A 5 -21.26 17.75 -22.42
CA ILE A 5 -21.40 16.39 -22.96
C ILE A 5 -20.17 15.57 -22.54
N HIS A 6 -20.30 14.87 -21.42
CA HIS A 6 -19.26 13.98 -20.87
C HIS A 6 -19.22 12.59 -21.54
N LEU A 7 -20.14 12.30 -22.46
CA LEU A 7 -20.26 11.04 -23.19
C LEU A 7 -20.08 11.28 -24.69
N THR A 8 -19.11 10.64 -25.35
CA THR A 8 -19.06 10.59 -26.82
C THR A 8 -20.01 9.51 -27.31
N GLU A 9 -20.88 9.80 -28.27
CA GLU A 9 -21.65 8.76 -28.96
C GLU A 9 -20.73 8.05 -29.96
N LEU A 10 -20.81 6.72 -30.03
CA LEU A 10 -19.92 5.90 -30.87
C LEU A 10 -20.65 5.11 -31.96
N GLY A 11 -21.95 4.85 -31.76
CA GLY A 11 -22.74 4.03 -32.67
C GLY A 11 -23.90 3.35 -31.95
N CYS A 12 -24.45 2.30 -32.56
CA CYS A 12 -25.63 1.59 -32.07
C CYS A 12 -25.54 0.10 -32.35
N ILE A 13 -26.05 -0.74 -31.44
CA ILE A 13 -26.17 -2.20 -31.64
C ILE A 13 -27.59 -2.64 -31.99
N ALA A 14 -28.53 -1.71 -32.18
CA ALA A 14 -29.95 -2.03 -32.38
C ALA A 14 -30.17 -2.79 -33.70
N CYS A 15 -30.55 -4.06 -33.58
CA CYS A 15 -30.84 -4.96 -34.71
C CYS A 15 -31.90 -6.00 -34.31
N GLU A 16 -32.58 -6.59 -35.29
CA GLU A 16 -33.70 -7.54 -35.06
C GLU A 16 -33.25 -8.77 -34.27
N GLU A 17 -32.00 -9.20 -34.45
CA GLU A 17 -31.38 -10.34 -33.79
C GLU A 17 -31.32 -10.19 -32.26
N LEU A 18 -31.38 -8.96 -31.72
CA LEU A 18 -31.47 -8.73 -30.27
C LEU A 18 -32.82 -9.15 -29.67
N THR A 19 -33.86 -9.34 -30.48
CA THR A 19 -35.17 -9.82 -29.98
C THR A 19 -35.08 -11.26 -29.44
N GLU A 20 -34.21 -12.11 -30.00
CA GLU A 20 -33.89 -13.45 -29.45
C GLU A 20 -33.26 -13.37 -28.04
N LEU A 21 -32.64 -12.24 -27.70
CA LEU A 21 -32.06 -11.95 -26.39
C LEU A 21 -33.00 -11.14 -25.46
N GLY A 22 -34.20 -10.79 -25.94
CA GLY A 22 -35.25 -10.11 -25.20
C GLY A 22 -35.34 -8.60 -25.40
N ALA A 23 -34.61 -8.01 -26.35
CA ALA A 23 -34.73 -6.58 -26.66
C ALA A 23 -36.17 -6.18 -27.07
N GLY A 24 -36.51 -4.91 -26.83
CA GLY A 24 -37.89 -4.40 -26.92
C GLY A 24 -38.71 -4.59 -25.64
N LYS A 25 -38.22 -5.33 -24.64
CA LYS A 25 -38.83 -5.44 -23.29
C LYS A 25 -38.15 -4.47 -22.31
N GLU A 26 -38.90 -3.86 -21.40
CA GLU A 26 -38.36 -2.86 -20.46
C GLU A 26 -37.20 -3.43 -19.64
N GLY A 27 -36.04 -2.77 -19.72
CA GLY A 27 -34.86 -3.15 -18.95
C GLY A 27 -34.28 -4.52 -19.28
N TRP A 28 -34.58 -5.13 -20.44
CA TRP A 28 -34.06 -6.45 -20.85
C TRP A 28 -32.55 -6.64 -20.62
N LEU A 29 -31.75 -5.59 -20.83
CA LEU A 29 -30.29 -5.57 -20.70
C LEU A 29 -29.78 -5.69 -19.25
N VAL A 30 -30.61 -5.30 -18.27
CA VAL A 30 -30.25 -5.14 -16.84
C VAL A 30 -31.08 -6.00 -15.90
N ASN A 31 -32.33 -6.32 -16.27
CA ASN A 31 -33.27 -7.11 -15.48
C ASN A 31 -33.20 -8.62 -15.79
N ASN A 32 -32.54 -9.04 -16.88
CA ASN A 32 -32.39 -10.45 -17.24
C ASN A 32 -31.09 -11.03 -16.63
N PRO A 33 -31.15 -11.87 -15.56
CA PRO A 33 -29.96 -12.43 -14.93
C PRO A 33 -29.24 -13.48 -15.79
N ASN A 34 -29.90 -13.99 -16.84
CA ASN A 34 -29.31 -14.93 -17.80
C ASN A 34 -28.65 -14.23 -19.00
N LEU A 35 -28.74 -12.90 -19.11
CA LEU A 35 -28.13 -12.13 -20.19
C LEU A 35 -26.75 -11.59 -19.79
N ILE A 36 -25.73 -12.24 -20.32
CA ILE A 36 -24.31 -11.92 -20.10
C ILE A 36 -23.74 -11.18 -21.32
N SER A 37 -22.72 -10.36 -21.09
CA SER A 37 -22.19 -9.39 -22.06
C SER A 37 -20.70 -9.15 -21.88
N ALA A 38 -19.93 -9.22 -22.97
CA ALA A 38 -18.48 -8.93 -23.01
C ALA A 38 -18.15 -7.99 -24.18
N LEU A 39 -17.09 -7.17 -24.06
CA LEU A 39 -16.78 -6.07 -24.98
C LEU A 39 -15.36 -6.17 -25.57
N ASP A 40 -15.23 -6.02 -26.89
CA ASP A 40 -14.01 -5.66 -27.65
C ASP A 40 -14.12 -4.20 -28.13
N SER A 41 -13.07 -3.55 -28.64
CA SER A 41 -13.09 -2.08 -28.94
C SER A 41 -14.20 -1.60 -29.89
N HIS A 42 -14.75 -2.48 -30.74
CA HIS A 42 -15.81 -2.15 -31.70
C HIS A 42 -16.95 -3.19 -31.73
N SER A 43 -16.88 -4.23 -30.90
CA SER A 43 -17.82 -5.37 -30.97
C SER A 43 -18.25 -5.82 -29.58
N ILE A 44 -19.54 -6.09 -29.42
CA ILE A 44 -20.10 -6.67 -28.21
C ILE A 44 -20.49 -8.13 -28.49
N ALA A 45 -20.17 -9.00 -27.54
CA ALA A 45 -20.73 -10.35 -27.48
C ALA A 45 -21.82 -10.33 -26.41
N LEU A 46 -23.04 -10.74 -26.78
CA LEU A 46 -24.17 -10.90 -25.87
C LEU A 46 -24.61 -12.36 -25.91
N ALA A 47 -24.86 -12.99 -24.76
CA ALA A 47 -25.30 -14.38 -24.73
C ALA A 47 -26.42 -14.62 -23.71
N HIS A 48 -27.30 -15.56 -24.05
CA HIS A 48 -28.39 -16.04 -23.22
C HIS A 48 -28.59 -17.54 -23.44
N ARG A 49 -28.25 -18.34 -22.42
CA ARG A 49 -28.38 -19.82 -22.27
C ARG A 49 -27.94 -20.74 -23.42
N PHE A 50 -28.39 -20.52 -24.65
CA PHE A 50 -28.18 -21.37 -25.84
C PHE A 50 -27.77 -20.57 -27.09
N LEU A 51 -27.74 -19.23 -27.00
CA LEU A 51 -27.34 -18.33 -28.09
C LEU A 51 -26.23 -17.39 -27.61
N ILE A 52 -25.21 -17.19 -28.45
CA ILE A 52 -24.28 -16.05 -28.43
C ILE A 52 -24.53 -15.25 -29.71
N LEU A 53 -24.64 -13.93 -29.59
CA LEU A 53 -24.71 -13.00 -30.70
C LEU A 53 -23.51 -12.05 -30.62
N ILE A 54 -22.76 -11.93 -31.71
CA ILE A 54 -21.71 -10.93 -31.89
C ILE A 54 -22.26 -9.79 -32.76
N VAL A 55 -22.18 -8.56 -32.25
CA VAL A 55 -22.68 -7.35 -32.91
C VAL A 55 -21.60 -6.27 -32.88
N ASN A 56 -21.32 -5.66 -34.03
CA ASN A 56 -20.50 -4.45 -34.16
C ASN A 56 -21.39 -3.20 -33.98
N TRP A 57 -20.87 -2.13 -33.37
CA TRP A 57 -21.61 -0.87 -33.26
C TRP A 57 -21.07 0.26 -34.14
N ALA A 58 -19.85 0.11 -34.68
CA ALA A 58 -19.19 1.12 -35.51
C ALA A 58 -19.54 0.99 -37.00
N ASP A 59 -19.97 -0.20 -37.42
CA ASP A 59 -20.36 -0.52 -38.80
C ASP A 59 -21.71 -1.28 -38.79
N PRO A 60 -22.82 -0.63 -39.20
CA PRO A 60 -24.15 -1.23 -39.23
C PRO A 60 -24.33 -2.40 -40.23
N ASP A 61 -23.52 -2.41 -41.29
CA ASP A 61 -23.59 -3.35 -42.41
C ASP A 61 -22.68 -4.57 -42.20
N SER A 62 -21.78 -4.51 -41.20
CA SER A 62 -20.88 -5.62 -40.87
C SER A 62 -21.61 -6.88 -40.38
N LEU A 63 -20.98 -8.03 -40.67
CA LEU A 63 -21.51 -9.38 -40.40
C LEU A 63 -21.81 -9.61 -38.91
N ARG A 64 -23.10 -9.73 -38.59
CA ARG A 64 -23.62 -10.17 -37.28
C ARG A 64 -23.57 -11.68 -37.21
N VAL A 65 -23.03 -12.24 -36.13
CA VAL A 65 -22.78 -13.68 -36.02
C VAL A 65 -23.59 -14.29 -34.89
N LYS A 66 -24.47 -15.24 -35.23
CA LYS A 66 -25.26 -16.07 -34.31
C LYS A 66 -24.55 -17.40 -34.11
N ILE A 67 -24.10 -17.67 -32.89
CA ILE A 67 -23.53 -18.95 -32.47
C ILE A 67 -24.55 -19.65 -31.58
N ARG A 68 -24.94 -20.88 -31.95
CA ARG A 68 -25.74 -21.75 -31.07
C ARG A 68 -24.86 -22.95 -30.70
N PRO A 69 -24.19 -22.92 -29.53
CA PRO A 69 -23.32 -24.00 -29.09
C PRO A 69 -24.03 -25.36 -29.03
N ASP A 70 -23.29 -26.42 -29.35
CA ASP A 70 -23.70 -27.79 -29.05
C ASP A 70 -23.56 -28.04 -27.53
N LEU A 71 -24.71 -28.08 -26.85
CA LEU A 71 -24.87 -28.19 -25.40
C LEU A 71 -25.77 -29.39 -25.07
N SER A 72 -25.42 -30.16 -24.05
CA SER A 72 -26.16 -31.37 -23.64
C SER A 72 -27.61 -31.05 -23.24
N PRO A 73 -28.64 -31.49 -23.99
CA PRO A 73 -30.03 -31.27 -23.61
C PRO A 73 -30.41 -32.08 -22.36
N ILE A 74 -29.77 -33.25 -22.18
CA ILE A 74 -29.99 -34.18 -21.07
C ILE A 74 -29.53 -33.57 -19.74
N GLU A 75 -28.42 -32.81 -19.74
CA GLU A 75 -27.91 -32.10 -18.57
C GLU A 75 -28.53 -30.70 -18.39
N ALA A 76 -29.50 -30.34 -19.24
CA ALA A 76 -30.05 -28.98 -19.37
C ALA A 76 -28.97 -27.89 -19.52
N GLU A 77 -27.88 -28.24 -20.22
CA GLU A 77 -26.66 -27.44 -20.29
C GLU A 77 -26.94 -26.06 -20.89
N SER A 78 -26.31 -25.04 -20.32
CA SER A 78 -26.45 -23.66 -20.81
C SER A 78 -25.17 -22.85 -20.63
N ILE A 79 -25.00 -21.83 -21.46
CA ILE A 79 -23.96 -20.80 -21.36
C ILE A 79 -24.20 -20.00 -20.07
N THR A 80 -23.16 -19.86 -19.24
CA THR A 80 -23.22 -19.18 -17.94
C THR A 80 -22.16 -18.10 -17.75
N ALA A 81 -21.12 -18.07 -18.59
CA ALA A 81 -20.15 -16.98 -18.69
C ALA A 81 -19.70 -16.79 -20.15
N ILE A 82 -19.33 -15.55 -20.51
CA ILE A 82 -18.61 -15.21 -21.75
C ILE A 82 -17.54 -14.17 -21.45
N GLU A 83 -16.47 -14.15 -22.24
CA GLU A 83 -15.43 -13.11 -22.22
C GLU A 83 -14.74 -13.02 -23.59
N TRP A 84 -14.21 -11.86 -23.97
CA TRP A 84 -13.38 -11.74 -25.18
C TRP A 84 -11.92 -12.10 -24.88
N LEU A 85 -11.27 -12.68 -25.88
CA LEU A 85 -9.84 -12.98 -25.86
C LEU A 85 -9.20 -12.45 -27.14
N VAL A 86 -8.17 -11.61 -26.97
CA VAL A 86 -7.52 -10.89 -28.06
C VAL A 86 -6.00 -10.97 -27.91
N PHE A 87 -5.33 -11.49 -28.94
CA PHE A 87 -3.87 -11.51 -29.10
C PHE A 87 -3.55 -10.85 -30.45
N ASP A 88 -2.92 -9.68 -30.43
CA ASP A 88 -2.56 -8.97 -31.67
C ASP A 88 -3.78 -8.83 -32.62
N ASP A 89 -3.73 -9.39 -33.83
CA ASP A 89 -4.86 -9.40 -34.80
C ASP A 89 -5.91 -10.51 -34.53
N VAL A 90 -5.59 -11.51 -33.70
CA VAL A 90 -6.46 -12.66 -33.41
C VAL A 90 -7.49 -12.30 -32.34
N ARG A 91 -8.78 -12.45 -32.68
CA ARG A 91 -9.92 -12.25 -31.78
C ARG A 91 -10.80 -13.49 -31.72
N VAL A 92 -11.13 -13.94 -30.51
CA VAL A 92 -12.03 -15.07 -30.25
C VAL A 92 -12.96 -14.78 -29.06
N VAL A 93 -14.12 -15.42 -29.04
CA VAL A 93 -15.08 -15.35 -27.93
C VAL A 93 -14.96 -16.62 -27.09
N LEU A 94 -14.74 -16.45 -25.79
CA LEU A 94 -14.79 -17.54 -24.82
C LEU A 94 -16.21 -17.69 -24.27
N ALA A 95 -16.67 -18.92 -24.08
CA ALA A 95 -17.91 -19.22 -23.39
C ALA A 95 -17.70 -20.34 -22.36
N GLY A 96 -18.31 -20.20 -21.18
CA GLY A 96 -18.28 -21.18 -20.10
C GLY A 96 -19.68 -21.71 -19.84
N THR A 97 -19.82 -23.01 -19.59
CA THR A 97 -21.14 -23.67 -19.43
C THR A 97 -21.48 -24.04 -17.98
N SER A 98 -22.76 -24.35 -17.76
CA SER A 98 -23.29 -24.88 -16.50
C SER A 98 -22.71 -26.23 -16.10
N CYS A 99 -22.19 -27.01 -17.06
CA CYS A 99 -21.56 -28.32 -16.83
C CYS A 99 -20.04 -28.25 -16.71
N GLY A 100 -19.44 -27.06 -16.87
CA GLY A 100 -18.02 -26.82 -16.62
C GLY A 100 -17.10 -26.87 -17.86
N TYR A 101 -17.68 -26.84 -19.06
CA TYR A 101 -16.91 -26.75 -20.30
C TYR A 101 -16.47 -25.31 -20.57
N LEU A 102 -15.18 -25.13 -20.86
CA LEU A 102 -14.67 -23.98 -21.61
C LEU A 102 -14.86 -24.25 -23.10
N LEU A 103 -15.48 -23.31 -23.79
CA LEU A 103 -15.65 -23.25 -25.23
C LEU A 103 -14.89 -22.03 -25.78
N VAL A 104 -14.29 -22.16 -26.96
CA VAL A 104 -13.61 -21.08 -27.67
C VAL A 104 -14.16 -21.00 -29.08
N TYR A 105 -14.64 -19.82 -29.50
CA TYR A 105 -15.25 -19.59 -30.81
C TYR A 105 -14.52 -18.51 -31.61
N SER A 106 -14.39 -18.72 -32.91
CA SER A 106 -13.93 -17.67 -33.84
C SER A 106 -14.97 -16.55 -33.93
N ILE A 107 -14.57 -15.37 -34.39
CA ILE A 107 -15.52 -14.29 -34.71
C ILE A 107 -16.50 -14.62 -35.84
N ALA A 108 -16.24 -15.68 -36.63
CA ALA A 108 -17.16 -16.21 -37.64
C ALA A 108 -18.11 -17.30 -37.09
N GLY A 109 -17.95 -17.71 -35.83
CA GLY A 109 -18.79 -18.69 -35.15
C GLY A 109 -18.27 -20.13 -35.18
N ASP A 110 -17.08 -20.39 -35.74
CA ASP A 110 -16.46 -21.72 -35.71
C ASP A 110 -16.12 -22.13 -34.26
N LEU A 111 -16.40 -23.37 -33.85
CA LEU A 111 -15.87 -23.92 -32.59
C LEU A 111 -14.38 -24.26 -32.78
N ILE A 112 -13.52 -23.59 -32.01
CA ILE A 112 -12.06 -23.82 -32.02
C ILE A 112 -11.68 -24.87 -30.96
N HIS A 113 -12.29 -24.81 -29.77
CA HIS A 113 -11.95 -25.68 -28.65
C HIS A 113 -13.13 -25.93 -27.71
N LYS A 114 -13.27 -27.15 -27.17
CA LYS A 114 -14.23 -27.54 -26.11
C LYS A 114 -13.53 -28.45 -25.10
N GLN A 115 -13.41 -28.01 -23.85
CA GLN A 115 -12.68 -28.72 -22.79
C GLN A 115 -13.40 -28.63 -21.44
N LEU A 116 -13.67 -29.77 -20.81
CA LEU A 116 -14.13 -29.85 -19.43
C LEU A 116 -13.00 -29.40 -18.47
N VAL A 117 -13.28 -28.39 -17.65
CA VAL A 117 -12.31 -27.82 -16.70
C VAL A 117 -12.46 -28.51 -15.34
N HIS A 118 -13.70 -28.54 -14.85
CA HIS A 118 -14.15 -29.21 -13.63
C HIS A 118 -15.68 -29.37 -13.73
N PRO A 119 -16.31 -30.47 -13.27
CA PRO A 119 -17.76 -30.69 -13.40
C PRO A 119 -18.58 -29.83 -12.42
N SER A 120 -18.59 -28.51 -12.64
CA SER A 120 -19.45 -27.55 -11.97
C SER A 120 -19.64 -26.29 -12.84
N ARG A 121 -20.69 -25.52 -12.56
CA ARG A 121 -21.03 -24.30 -13.33
C ARG A 121 -19.88 -23.29 -13.33
N ILE A 122 -19.46 -22.85 -14.52
CA ILE A 122 -18.57 -21.69 -14.64
C ILE A 122 -19.36 -20.42 -14.28
N LEU A 123 -18.85 -19.66 -13.30
CA LEU A 123 -19.42 -18.40 -12.82
C LEU A 123 -18.83 -17.20 -13.55
N LYS A 124 -17.51 -17.22 -13.78
CA LYS A 124 -16.78 -16.19 -14.53
C LYS A 124 -15.66 -16.78 -15.36
N LEU A 125 -15.46 -16.14 -16.52
CA LEU A 125 -14.21 -16.13 -17.27
C LEU A 125 -13.57 -14.76 -17.06
N ARG A 126 -12.23 -14.70 -17.02
CA ARG A 126 -11.46 -13.45 -16.90
C ARG A 126 -10.14 -13.58 -17.65
N VAL A 127 -9.85 -12.64 -18.54
CA VAL A 127 -8.59 -12.55 -19.30
C VAL A 127 -7.74 -11.42 -18.73
N ARG A 128 -6.44 -11.65 -18.46
CA ARG A 128 -5.55 -10.65 -17.86
C ARG A 128 -4.08 -10.86 -18.20
N GLY A 129 -3.37 -9.77 -18.51
CA GLY A 129 -1.90 -9.73 -18.47
C GLY A 129 -1.35 -8.93 -17.29
N THR A 130 -0.26 -9.40 -16.70
CA THR A 130 0.60 -8.61 -15.80
C THR A 130 1.73 -7.98 -16.65
N LYS A 131 1.78 -6.64 -16.70
CA LYS A 131 2.90 -5.95 -17.38
C LYS A 131 4.16 -6.07 -16.51
N LYS A 132 5.33 -6.17 -17.17
CA LYS A 132 6.64 -6.33 -16.53
C LYS A 132 6.83 -5.29 -15.41
N ASP A 133 7.10 -5.77 -14.19
CA ASP A 133 7.66 -4.93 -13.13
C ASP A 133 9.19 -4.96 -13.25
N LEU A 134 9.87 -3.90 -12.86
CA LEU A 134 11.31 -3.71 -13.14
C LEU A 134 12.25 -4.71 -12.43
N MET A 135 11.68 -5.60 -11.61
CA MET A 135 12.38 -6.64 -10.84
C MET A 135 12.03 -8.08 -11.30
N GLN A 136 11.20 -8.25 -12.34
CA GLN A 136 10.75 -9.57 -12.83
C GLN A 136 10.71 -9.63 -14.36
N GLU A 137 11.55 -10.46 -14.97
CA GLU A 137 11.72 -10.52 -16.43
C GLU A 137 10.49 -11.06 -17.19
N THR A 138 9.64 -11.85 -16.52
CA THR A 138 8.47 -12.49 -17.14
C THR A 138 7.17 -11.76 -16.81
N SER A 139 6.58 -11.09 -17.81
CA SER A 139 5.15 -10.77 -17.83
C SER A 139 4.33 -12.07 -17.89
N SER A 140 3.28 -12.20 -17.08
CA SER A 140 2.37 -13.36 -17.12
C SER A 140 1.02 -12.96 -17.70
N GLU A 141 0.71 -13.52 -18.87
CA GLU A 141 -0.61 -13.47 -19.50
C GLU A 141 -1.38 -14.73 -19.13
N GLU A 142 -2.67 -14.61 -18.77
CA GLU A 142 -3.44 -15.72 -18.21
C GLU A 142 -4.95 -15.59 -18.40
N ILE A 143 -5.63 -16.73 -18.33
CA ILE A 143 -7.08 -16.81 -18.29
C ILE A 143 -7.49 -17.54 -17.01
N SER A 144 -8.26 -16.84 -16.18
CA SER A 144 -8.84 -17.37 -14.94
C SER A 144 -10.29 -17.78 -15.17
N ILE A 145 -10.64 -18.98 -14.71
CA ILE A 145 -12.00 -19.51 -14.69
C ILE A 145 -12.42 -19.67 -13.23
N VAL A 146 -13.54 -19.04 -12.85
CA VAL A 146 -14.11 -19.10 -11.51
C VAL A 146 -15.31 -20.04 -11.55
N LEU A 147 -15.32 -21.02 -10.65
CA LEU A 147 -16.43 -21.95 -10.39
C LEU A 147 -16.71 -21.94 -8.87
N PRO A 148 -17.82 -22.52 -8.36
CA PRO A 148 -18.17 -22.49 -6.94
C PRO A 148 -17.03 -23.01 -6.04
N GLY A 149 -16.32 -22.09 -5.39
CA GLY A 149 -15.18 -22.41 -4.54
C GLY A 149 -13.89 -22.84 -5.24
N ILE A 150 -13.77 -22.64 -6.55
CA ILE A 150 -12.65 -23.13 -7.36
C ILE A 150 -12.16 -22.01 -8.29
N ILE A 151 -10.84 -21.87 -8.38
CA ILE A 151 -10.17 -21.09 -9.43
C ILE A 151 -9.34 -22.04 -10.27
N ALA A 152 -9.55 -22.02 -11.59
CA ALA A 152 -8.65 -22.62 -12.56
C ALA A 152 -7.91 -21.53 -13.35
N ARG A 153 -6.64 -21.74 -13.67
CA ARG A 153 -5.78 -20.81 -14.43
C ARG A 153 -5.17 -21.53 -15.61
N PHE A 154 -5.32 -20.95 -16.79
CA PHE A 154 -4.61 -21.31 -18.01
C PHE A 154 -3.53 -20.26 -18.29
N ASP A 155 -2.37 -20.71 -18.77
CA ASP A 155 -1.32 -19.79 -19.20
C ASP A 155 -1.62 -19.26 -20.61
N GLY A 156 -1.49 -17.94 -20.79
CA GLY A 156 -1.82 -17.25 -22.03
C GLY A 156 -0.98 -17.75 -23.21
N SER A 157 0.28 -18.12 -22.96
CA SER A 157 1.20 -18.65 -23.99
C SER A 157 0.72 -19.95 -24.63
N ASN A 158 0.13 -20.86 -23.83
CA ASN A 158 -0.38 -22.13 -24.34
C ASN A 158 -1.66 -21.93 -25.17
N ILE A 159 -2.49 -20.94 -24.82
CA ILE A 159 -3.68 -20.59 -25.58
C ILE A 159 -3.31 -19.83 -26.87
N GLN A 160 -2.30 -18.95 -26.82
CA GLN A 160 -1.75 -18.30 -28.01
C GLN A 160 -1.27 -19.33 -29.03
N SER A 161 -0.49 -20.32 -28.58
CA SER A 161 0.01 -21.41 -29.43
C SER A 161 -1.12 -22.24 -30.05
N MET A 162 -2.17 -22.55 -29.28
CA MET A 162 -3.35 -23.28 -29.76
C MET A 162 -4.10 -22.49 -30.83
N LEU A 163 -4.32 -21.19 -30.62
CA LEU A 163 -4.99 -20.32 -31.60
C LEU A 163 -4.15 -20.14 -32.86
N GLN A 164 -2.86 -19.82 -32.72
CA GLN A 164 -1.94 -19.67 -33.85
C GLN A 164 -1.94 -20.92 -34.74
N LYS A 165 -1.89 -22.12 -34.13
CA LYS A 165 -1.99 -23.38 -34.86
C LYS A 165 -3.32 -23.51 -35.62
N TRP A 166 -4.46 -23.26 -34.97
CA TRP A 166 -5.78 -23.37 -35.62
C TRP A 166 -5.92 -22.40 -36.81
N PHE A 167 -5.47 -21.14 -36.66
CA PHE A 167 -5.50 -20.16 -37.74
C PHE A 167 -4.52 -20.51 -38.88
N GLN A 168 -3.36 -21.10 -38.58
CA GLN A 168 -2.45 -21.63 -39.61
C GLN A 168 -3.09 -22.79 -40.38
N GLU A 169 -3.67 -23.77 -39.70
CA GLU A 169 -4.34 -24.93 -40.33
C GLU A 169 -5.56 -24.51 -41.16
N LYS A 170 -6.38 -23.57 -40.68
CA LYS A 170 -7.52 -23.03 -41.45
C LYS A 170 -7.06 -22.26 -42.69
N ASN A 171 -5.93 -21.55 -42.61
CA ASN A 171 -5.37 -20.82 -43.74
C ASN A 171 -4.64 -21.73 -44.76
N SER A 172 -3.98 -22.82 -44.34
CA SER A 172 -3.40 -23.79 -45.29
C SER A 172 -4.48 -24.56 -46.05
N ASN A 173 -5.53 -24.97 -45.34
CA ASN A 173 -6.67 -25.70 -45.93
C ASN A 173 -7.52 -24.82 -46.90
N PHE A 174 -7.30 -23.51 -46.92
CA PHE A 174 -7.88 -22.61 -47.93
C PHE A 174 -7.19 -22.72 -49.30
N TRP A 175 -5.89 -23.04 -49.33
CA TRP A 175 -5.13 -23.22 -50.57
C TRP A 175 -5.23 -24.65 -51.13
N ASP A 176 -5.27 -25.68 -50.27
CA ASP A 176 -5.37 -27.08 -50.68
C ASP A 176 -6.84 -27.54 -50.95
N GLN A 177 -7.53 -26.85 -51.86
CA GLN A 177 -8.86 -27.27 -52.31
C GLN A 177 -8.81 -28.50 -53.24
N LYS A 178 -8.57 -29.69 -52.68
CA LYS A 178 -8.83 -30.97 -53.36
C LYS A 178 -9.36 -32.07 -52.43
N SER A 179 -10.64 -31.93 -52.09
CA SER A 179 -11.61 -32.99 -51.77
C SER A 179 -11.10 -34.25 -51.05
N LYS A 180 -11.40 -34.35 -49.75
CA LYS A 180 -11.77 -35.64 -49.13
C LYS A 180 -13.09 -35.47 -48.37
N LYS A 181 -14.10 -36.26 -48.75
CA LYS A 181 -15.18 -36.63 -47.83
C LYS A 181 -14.60 -37.67 -46.86
N GLY A 182 -14.95 -37.55 -45.58
CA GLY A 182 -14.62 -38.50 -44.52
C GLY A 182 -15.77 -38.56 -43.52
N ASP A 183 -15.87 -39.67 -42.78
CA ASP A 183 -17.06 -40.02 -42.01
C ASP A 183 -17.30 -39.13 -40.76
N PRO A 184 -18.56 -38.97 -40.33
CA PRO A 184 -18.94 -38.03 -39.27
C PRO A 184 -18.73 -38.52 -37.83
N GLU A 185 -18.23 -39.75 -37.61
CA GLU A 185 -18.27 -40.39 -36.28
C GLU A 185 -17.10 -40.06 -35.34
N ASP A 186 -15.98 -39.46 -35.80
CA ASP A 186 -14.85 -39.09 -34.93
C ASP A 186 -14.68 -37.57 -34.73
N THR A 187 -15.61 -36.98 -33.97
CA THR A 187 -15.49 -35.62 -33.44
C THR A 187 -14.56 -35.52 -32.22
N GLY A 188 -13.72 -36.52 -31.96
CA GLY A 188 -12.88 -36.63 -30.76
C GLY A 188 -11.57 -35.82 -30.77
N SER A 189 -11.19 -35.22 -31.89
CA SER A 189 -9.86 -34.62 -32.11
C SER A 189 -9.82 -33.08 -32.15
N LEU A 190 -10.65 -32.42 -31.32
CA LEU A 190 -10.42 -31.03 -30.94
C LEU A 190 -9.01 -30.85 -30.35
N HIS A 191 -8.45 -29.65 -30.51
CA HIS A 191 -7.01 -29.41 -30.34
C HIS A 191 -6.45 -29.79 -28.95
N GLN A 192 -5.16 -30.11 -28.93
CA GLN A 192 -4.40 -30.64 -27.78
C GLN A 192 -4.81 -29.99 -26.45
N ARG A 193 -5.34 -30.82 -25.53
CA ARG A 193 -5.92 -30.39 -24.23
C ARG A 193 -5.02 -29.37 -23.54
N LEU A 194 -5.54 -28.15 -23.38
CA LEU A 194 -4.83 -27.04 -22.77
C LEU A 194 -4.47 -27.37 -21.31
N PRO A 195 -3.21 -27.17 -20.88
CA PRO A 195 -2.81 -27.34 -19.49
C PRO A 195 -3.36 -26.22 -18.61
N TYR A 196 -3.71 -26.54 -17.37
CA TYR A 196 -4.19 -25.58 -16.38
C TYR A 196 -3.76 -25.98 -14.97
N GLN A 197 -3.70 -24.98 -14.09
CA GLN A 197 -3.65 -25.18 -12.64
C GLN A 197 -5.05 -25.04 -12.06
N ILE A 198 -5.35 -25.71 -10.95
CA ILE A 198 -6.65 -25.65 -10.27
C ILE A 198 -6.47 -25.61 -8.75
N TRP A 199 -7.19 -24.70 -8.08
CA TRP A 199 -7.10 -24.49 -6.64
C TRP A 199 -8.48 -24.47 -5.99
N ASN A 200 -8.57 -25.06 -4.79
CA ASN A 200 -9.75 -25.00 -3.95
C ASN A 200 -9.67 -23.78 -3.01
N VAL A 201 -10.67 -22.90 -3.09
CA VAL A 201 -10.79 -21.65 -2.32
C VAL A 201 -12.08 -21.61 -1.47
N ASN A 202 -12.73 -22.75 -1.22
CA ASN A 202 -13.96 -22.85 -0.41
C ASN A 202 -13.75 -22.63 1.10
N LYS A 203 -12.49 -22.54 1.60
CA LYS A 203 -12.19 -22.59 3.05
C LYS A 203 -13.00 -21.59 3.90
N ASN A 204 -13.35 -20.43 3.34
CA ASN A 204 -14.03 -19.36 4.07
C ASN A 204 -15.53 -19.24 3.74
N GLY A 205 -16.05 -20.01 2.78
CA GLY A 205 -17.42 -19.93 2.26
C GLY A 205 -17.49 -20.20 0.75
N VAL A 206 -18.70 -20.30 0.21
CA VAL A 206 -18.89 -20.50 -1.24
C VAL A 206 -18.51 -19.24 -2.01
N CYS A 207 -17.50 -19.36 -2.86
CA CYS A 207 -17.06 -18.28 -3.75
C CYS A 207 -18.05 -18.07 -4.91
N VAL A 208 -18.52 -16.84 -5.09
CA VAL A 208 -19.38 -16.42 -6.21
C VAL A 208 -18.61 -15.68 -7.31
N ASP A 209 -17.53 -15.00 -6.95
CA ASP A 209 -16.62 -14.31 -7.88
C ASP A 209 -15.20 -14.25 -7.28
N ALA A 210 -14.18 -14.23 -8.16
CA ALA A 210 -12.77 -14.25 -7.78
C ALA A 210 -11.86 -13.65 -8.86
N THR A 211 -10.63 -13.29 -8.48
CA THR A 211 -9.56 -12.92 -9.41
C THR A 211 -8.18 -13.24 -8.84
N ILE A 212 -7.20 -13.46 -9.71
CA ILE A 212 -5.78 -13.49 -9.37
C ILE A 212 -5.24 -12.05 -9.48
N THR A 213 -4.72 -11.52 -8.37
CA THR A 213 -4.29 -10.11 -8.26
C THR A 213 -2.84 -9.89 -8.66
N GLY A 214 -1.98 -10.90 -8.56
CA GLY A 214 -0.60 -10.89 -9.06
C GLY A 214 0.28 -11.97 -8.41
N ILE A 215 1.57 -11.95 -8.74
CA ILE A 215 2.58 -12.80 -8.08
C ILE A 215 2.84 -12.28 -6.66
N MET A 216 3.06 -13.20 -5.71
CA MET A 216 3.51 -12.91 -4.35
C MET A 216 4.97 -13.32 -4.16
N PRO A 217 5.70 -12.69 -3.21
CA PRO A 217 6.89 -13.33 -2.65
C PRO A 217 6.54 -14.67 -1.99
N PRO A 218 7.51 -15.61 -1.91
CA PRO A 218 7.31 -16.88 -1.23
C PRO A 218 6.99 -16.69 0.27
N PRO A 219 6.42 -17.71 0.94
CA PRO A 219 6.33 -17.74 2.39
C PRO A 219 7.70 -17.50 3.05
N LEU A 220 7.73 -16.71 4.12
CA LEU A 220 8.89 -16.64 5.01
C LEU A 220 9.23 -18.07 5.50
N LEU A 221 10.52 -18.38 5.61
CA LEU A 221 11.11 -19.69 5.93
C LEU A 221 11.10 -20.74 4.79
N GLU A 222 10.46 -20.51 3.64
CA GLU A 222 10.73 -21.32 2.44
C GLU A 222 11.98 -20.76 1.72
N HIS A 223 13.06 -21.56 1.60
CA HIS A 223 14.20 -21.24 0.73
C HIS A 223 13.76 -21.02 -0.73
N GLN A 224 14.63 -20.44 -1.57
CA GLN A 224 14.37 -20.15 -2.98
C GLN A 224 14.03 -21.43 -3.79
N SER A 225 12.76 -21.84 -3.75
CA SER A 225 12.21 -22.85 -4.64
C SER A 225 11.80 -22.20 -5.97
N SER A 226 11.77 -23.00 -7.03
CA SER A 226 11.27 -22.55 -8.34
C SER A 226 9.74 -22.37 -8.39
N GLN A 227 9.03 -22.58 -7.28
CA GLN A 227 7.57 -22.47 -7.22
C GLN A 227 7.13 -21.01 -7.16
N ARG A 228 6.39 -20.55 -8.18
CA ARG A 228 5.73 -19.24 -8.13
C ARG A 228 4.54 -19.29 -7.18
N TYR A 229 4.29 -18.15 -6.53
CA TYR A 229 3.11 -17.96 -5.70
C TYR A 229 2.27 -16.82 -6.26
N TYR A 230 0.95 -16.98 -6.25
CA TYR A 230 -0.01 -15.98 -6.70
C TYR A 230 -0.93 -15.56 -5.55
N CYS A 231 -1.36 -14.30 -5.52
CA CYS A 231 -2.43 -13.85 -4.65
C CYS A 231 -3.76 -13.95 -5.42
N ALA A 232 -4.77 -14.51 -4.79
CA ALA A 232 -6.15 -14.48 -5.27
C ALA A 232 -7.07 -13.84 -4.24
N VAL A 233 -8.00 -13.01 -4.72
CA VAL A 233 -9.09 -12.45 -3.90
C VAL A 233 -10.40 -13.07 -4.38
N THR A 234 -11.18 -13.58 -3.44
CA THR A 234 -12.51 -14.15 -3.66
C THR A 234 -13.55 -13.39 -2.85
N ILE A 235 -14.80 -13.47 -3.30
CA ILE A 235 -15.96 -12.95 -2.57
C ILE A 235 -17.07 -14.02 -2.60
N GLY A 236 -17.96 -14.00 -1.62
CA GLY A 236 -18.96 -15.05 -1.46
C GLY A 236 -20.07 -14.75 -0.46
N GLU A 237 -20.85 -15.80 -0.20
CA GLU A 237 -22.03 -15.79 0.67
C GLU A 237 -21.66 -15.59 2.15
N ASP A 238 -20.66 -16.34 2.64
CA ASP A 238 -20.24 -16.32 4.06
C ASP A 238 -19.11 -15.33 4.35
N ALA A 239 -18.48 -14.80 3.31
CA ALA A 239 -17.31 -13.93 3.38
C ALA A 239 -17.35 -12.88 2.26
N VAL A 240 -17.51 -11.60 2.64
CA VAL A 240 -17.58 -10.49 1.68
C VAL A 240 -16.25 -10.32 0.94
N ILE A 241 -15.12 -10.63 1.61
CA ILE A 241 -13.78 -10.70 1.01
C ILE A 241 -13.01 -11.85 1.65
N SER A 242 -12.30 -12.65 0.85
CA SER A 242 -11.24 -13.55 1.29
C SER A 242 -10.02 -13.42 0.38
N ALA A 243 -8.82 -13.57 0.93
CA ALA A 243 -7.57 -13.58 0.18
C ALA A 243 -6.80 -14.88 0.40
N TYR A 244 -6.19 -15.41 -0.66
CA TYR A 244 -5.47 -16.68 -0.69
C TYR A 244 -4.10 -16.52 -1.35
N ARG A 245 -3.09 -17.25 -0.85
CA ARG A 245 -1.85 -17.56 -1.56
C ARG A 245 -2.03 -18.89 -2.29
N LEU A 246 -1.88 -18.87 -3.60
CA LEU A 246 -1.97 -20.03 -4.49
C LEU A 246 -0.56 -20.44 -4.94
N SER A 247 -0.24 -21.73 -4.88
CA SER A 247 1.06 -22.27 -5.33
C SER A 247 1.01 -22.75 -6.78
N GLU A 248 2.09 -22.55 -7.54
CA GLU A 248 2.28 -23.08 -8.89
C GLU A 248 2.84 -24.53 -8.91
N ASP A 249 2.84 -25.26 -7.78
CA ASP A 249 3.53 -26.55 -7.60
C ASP A 249 3.29 -27.56 -8.76
N ARG A 250 4.25 -27.60 -9.69
CA ARG A 250 4.21 -28.45 -10.89
C ARG A 250 4.54 -29.92 -10.60
N GLY A 251 5.00 -30.25 -9.39
CA GLY A 251 5.48 -31.59 -9.04
C GLY A 251 4.37 -32.58 -8.66
N ARG A 252 3.25 -32.11 -8.09
CA ARG A 252 2.19 -32.97 -7.51
C ARG A 252 1.23 -33.63 -8.52
N SER A 253 1.69 -33.85 -9.75
CA SER A 253 0.96 -34.63 -10.75
C SER A 253 1.27 -36.13 -10.72
N LEU A 254 2.38 -36.56 -10.11
CA LEU A 254 2.73 -37.98 -9.94
C LEU A 254 3.19 -38.28 -8.50
N VAL A 255 2.53 -39.27 -7.88
CA VAL A 255 2.94 -40.05 -6.70
C VAL A 255 3.14 -39.32 -5.35
N GLY A 256 2.21 -39.60 -4.42
CA GLY A 256 2.56 -40.04 -3.05
C GLY A 256 3.17 -39.05 -2.05
N ALA A 257 2.32 -38.28 -1.33
CA ALA A 257 2.69 -37.60 -0.09
C ALA A 257 1.58 -37.65 1.00
N ILE A 258 1.09 -38.88 1.24
CA ILE A 258 0.75 -39.47 2.54
C ILE A 258 -0.14 -38.68 3.53
N LEU A 259 -1.44 -39.04 3.51
CA LEU A 259 -2.35 -39.39 4.62
C LEU A 259 -2.31 -38.68 6.00
N SER A 260 -3.53 -38.44 6.52
CA SER A 260 -3.92 -37.96 7.86
C SER A 260 -3.67 -36.46 8.12
N LYS A 261 -4.55 -35.71 8.79
CA LYS A 261 -5.56 -36.10 9.80
C LYS A 261 -6.91 -35.38 9.62
N VAL A 262 -7.94 -35.94 10.29
CA VAL A 262 -9.28 -35.38 10.57
C VAL A 262 -10.23 -35.21 9.37
N VAL A 263 -11.01 -36.25 9.10
CA VAL A 263 -12.38 -36.13 8.57
C VAL A 263 -13.35 -36.29 9.75
N PRO A 264 -14.31 -35.36 9.95
CA PRO A 264 -15.58 -35.63 10.62
C PRO A 264 -16.69 -35.80 9.57
N ALA A 265 -17.63 -36.72 9.80
CA ALA A 265 -18.69 -37.04 8.85
C ALA A 265 -19.85 -36.03 8.89
N ALA A 266 -20.40 -35.69 7.72
CA ALA A 266 -21.63 -34.91 7.56
C ALA A 266 -22.37 -35.26 6.24
N ALA A 267 -22.50 -36.55 5.93
CA ALA A 267 -23.20 -37.04 4.73
C ALA A 267 -23.84 -38.42 4.99
N SER A 268 -24.99 -38.43 5.67
CA SER A 268 -25.88 -39.59 5.78
C SER A 268 -27.33 -39.09 5.89
N THR A 269 -28.30 -39.94 5.53
CA THR A 269 -29.66 -39.57 5.09
C THR A 269 -29.66 -38.69 3.83
N ILE A 270 -30.42 -38.97 2.76
CA ILE A 270 -31.54 -39.90 2.58
C ILE A 270 -31.34 -40.74 1.31
N ALA A 271 -31.31 -42.08 1.44
CA ALA A 271 -31.69 -43.05 0.39
C ALA A 271 -31.65 -44.48 0.96
N SER A 272 -32.77 -44.99 1.47
CA SER A 272 -32.93 -46.41 1.79
C SER A 272 -34.37 -46.85 1.59
N PHE A 273 -34.54 -48.12 1.22
CA PHE A 273 -35.77 -48.76 0.75
C PHE A 273 -36.30 -48.20 -0.59
N SER A 274 -36.81 -49.02 -1.53
CA SER A 274 -37.20 -50.44 -1.43
C SER A 274 -36.96 -51.20 -2.75
N LYS A 275 -37.05 -52.55 -2.69
CA LYS A 275 -37.13 -53.51 -3.83
C LYS A 275 -35.83 -53.63 -4.65
N LEU A 276 -35.14 -54.77 -4.78
CA LEU A 276 -35.46 -56.20 -4.65
C LEU A 276 -36.58 -56.69 -5.59
N ILE A 277 -36.36 -57.83 -6.24
CA ILE A 277 -37.14 -58.40 -7.36
C ILE A 277 -36.86 -57.67 -8.69
N TRP A 278 -35.88 -58.19 -9.46
CA TRP A 278 -36.13 -58.97 -10.68
C TRP A 278 -34.84 -59.70 -11.11
N ARG A 279 -34.98 -60.87 -11.75
CA ARG A 279 -33.89 -61.62 -12.40
C ARG A 279 -34.16 -61.65 -13.90
N SER A 280 -33.22 -61.20 -14.71
CA SER A 280 -33.07 -61.62 -16.11
C SER A 280 -31.63 -61.31 -16.57
N ASN A 281 -31.13 -62.06 -17.54
CA ASN A 281 -29.92 -61.67 -18.27
C ASN A 281 -30.24 -60.43 -19.11
N ASP A 282 -29.31 -59.48 -19.19
CA ASP A 282 -28.98 -58.88 -20.47
C ASP A 282 -27.57 -58.25 -20.47
N GLN A 283 -26.91 -58.24 -21.63
CA GLN A 283 -25.61 -57.58 -21.77
C GLN A 283 -25.81 -56.08 -22.03
N SER A 284 -25.36 -55.24 -21.10
CA SER A 284 -25.33 -53.78 -21.28
C SER A 284 -23.89 -53.28 -21.51
N PRO A 285 -23.70 -52.21 -22.31
CA PRO A 285 -22.38 -51.89 -22.86
C PRO A 285 -21.41 -51.34 -21.81
N LYS A 286 -20.10 -51.56 -22.05
CA LYS A 286 -19.01 -51.02 -21.24
C LYS A 286 -19.16 -49.51 -21.09
N ARG A 287 -19.38 -49.02 -19.86
CA ARG A 287 -19.35 -47.57 -19.55
C ARG A 287 -18.05 -46.96 -20.07
N LYS A 288 -18.14 -45.82 -20.76
CA LYS A 288 -16.95 -44.99 -21.05
C LYS A 288 -16.26 -44.64 -19.72
N PRO A 289 -14.92 -44.66 -19.64
CA PRO A 289 -14.21 -44.37 -18.40
C PRO A 289 -14.47 -42.93 -17.96
N GLU A 290 -14.87 -42.74 -16.70
CA GLU A 290 -15.11 -41.41 -16.14
C GLU A 290 -13.82 -40.57 -16.16
N ALA A 291 -13.93 -39.32 -16.58
CA ALA A 291 -12.77 -38.45 -16.74
C ALA A 291 -12.16 -38.11 -15.37
N LYS A 292 -10.96 -38.64 -15.09
CA LYS A 292 -10.25 -38.42 -13.83
C LYS A 292 -10.03 -36.92 -13.57
N THR A 293 -10.63 -36.41 -12.50
CA THR A 293 -10.46 -35.02 -12.04
C THR A 293 -9.01 -34.75 -11.65
N GLN A 294 -8.49 -33.59 -12.05
CA GLN A 294 -7.14 -33.14 -11.71
C GLN A 294 -7.02 -32.82 -10.21
N SER A 295 -5.86 -33.11 -9.62
CA SER A 295 -5.56 -32.77 -8.21
C SER A 295 -5.48 -31.25 -8.01
N PHE A 296 -6.02 -30.77 -6.89
CA PHE A 296 -5.89 -29.36 -6.50
C PHE A 296 -4.46 -29.04 -6.04
N ALA A 297 -3.90 -27.96 -6.56
CA ALA A 297 -2.67 -27.36 -6.05
C ALA A 297 -2.93 -26.64 -4.70
N ARG A 298 -1.87 -26.41 -3.90
CA ARG A 298 -1.99 -25.86 -2.54
C ARG A 298 -2.47 -24.40 -2.60
N ALA A 299 -3.60 -24.14 -1.93
CA ALA A 299 -4.13 -22.81 -1.65
C ALA A 299 -4.16 -22.58 -0.13
N SER A 300 -3.65 -21.44 0.31
CA SER A 300 -3.55 -21.07 1.73
C SER A 300 -4.28 -19.75 1.98
N SER A 301 -5.34 -19.76 2.79
CA SER A 301 -6.04 -18.52 3.18
C SER A 301 -5.09 -17.59 3.93
N LEU A 302 -4.99 -16.34 3.47
CA LEU A 302 -4.20 -15.28 4.06
C LEU A 302 -5.03 -14.48 5.09
N THR A 303 -6.23 -14.06 4.69
CA THR A 303 -7.12 -13.21 5.51
C THR A 303 -8.56 -13.21 4.97
N CYS A 304 -9.52 -12.75 5.76
CA CYS A 304 -10.95 -12.84 5.46
C CYS A 304 -11.79 -11.79 6.23
N ILE A 305 -12.67 -11.06 5.53
CA ILE A 305 -13.80 -10.36 6.16
C ILE A 305 -15.06 -11.20 6.00
N LYS A 306 -15.65 -11.56 7.15
CA LYS A 306 -17.05 -11.96 7.30
C LYS A 306 -17.81 -10.81 7.94
N ASP A 307 -18.98 -10.48 7.39
CA ASP A 307 -19.75 -9.27 7.76
C ASP A 307 -21.26 -9.54 7.60
N TYR A 308 -21.73 -10.62 8.23
CA TYR A 308 -23.12 -11.07 8.15
C TYR A 308 -24.09 -9.94 8.59
N PRO A 309 -25.21 -9.70 7.87
CA PRO A 309 -25.82 -10.51 6.80
C PRO A 309 -25.36 -10.16 5.37
N ARG A 310 -24.22 -9.48 5.20
CA ARG A 310 -23.75 -8.98 3.90
C ARG A 310 -22.97 -10.06 3.16
N LYS A 311 -23.22 -10.12 1.86
CA LYS A 311 -22.65 -11.09 0.91
C LYS A 311 -21.91 -10.31 -0.18
N GLY A 312 -20.75 -10.78 -0.62
CA GLY A 312 -20.06 -10.15 -1.75
C GLY A 312 -20.69 -10.57 -3.07
N GLU A 313 -21.03 -9.63 -3.95
CA GLU A 313 -21.77 -9.91 -5.20
C GLU A 313 -20.94 -9.81 -6.48
N LYS A 314 -20.08 -8.79 -6.59
CA LYS A 314 -19.29 -8.51 -7.80
C LYS A 314 -17.90 -8.03 -7.41
N LEU A 315 -16.86 -8.61 -8.02
CA LEU A 315 -15.48 -8.14 -7.90
C LEU A 315 -15.02 -7.55 -9.24
N THR A 316 -14.36 -6.39 -9.17
CA THR A 316 -13.68 -5.77 -10.33
C THR A 316 -12.27 -5.38 -9.95
N LEU A 317 -11.29 -5.68 -10.80
CA LEU A 317 -9.87 -5.46 -10.54
C LEU A 317 -9.35 -4.31 -11.42
N SER A 318 -8.46 -3.48 -10.87
CA SER A 318 -7.71 -2.47 -11.64
C SER A 318 -6.68 -3.13 -12.58
N PRO A 319 -6.24 -2.48 -13.68
CA PRO A 319 -5.32 -3.12 -14.63
C PRO A 319 -3.98 -3.55 -14.02
N SER A 320 -3.44 -2.74 -13.09
CA SER A 320 -2.25 -3.06 -12.31
C SER A 320 -2.43 -4.22 -11.32
N GLY A 321 -3.68 -4.60 -11.02
CA GLY A 321 -4.03 -5.57 -10.00
C GLY A 321 -3.95 -5.06 -8.56
N THR A 322 -3.46 -3.84 -8.33
CA THR A 322 -3.14 -3.28 -6.99
C THR A 322 -4.37 -2.82 -6.20
N LEU A 323 -5.50 -2.57 -6.88
CA LEU A 323 -6.78 -2.21 -6.29
C LEU A 323 -7.90 -3.12 -6.82
N ALA A 324 -8.83 -3.52 -5.96
CA ALA A 324 -10.06 -4.20 -6.33
C ALA A 324 -11.28 -3.45 -5.74
N ALA A 325 -12.35 -3.35 -6.52
CA ALA A 325 -13.65 -2.86 -6.08
C ALA A 325 -14.61 -4.06 -5.87
N ILE A 326 -15.23 -4.15 -4.70
CA ILE A 326 -16.17 -5.21 -4.32
C ILE A 326 -17.53 -4.56 -4.00
N THR A 327 -18.63 -5.06 -4.57
CA THR A 327 -19.99 -4.66 -4.17
C THR A 327 -20.61 -5.70 -3.22
N ASP A 328 -21.45 -5.26 -2.27
CA ASP A 328 -22.18 -6.15 -1.37
C ASP A 328 -23.72 -6.06 -1.48
N SER A 329 -24.38 -7.14 -1.07
CA SER A 329 -25.83 -7.35 -1.18
C SER A 329 -26.71 -6.36 -0.40
N LEU A 330 -26.11 -5.56 0.49
CA LEU A 330 -26.78 -4.47 1.19
C LEU A 330 -26.18 -3.11 0.83
N GLY A 331 -25.71 -2.97 -0.43
CA GLY A 331 -25.40 -1.72 -1.10
C GLY A 331 -24.21 -0.95 -0.54
N ARG A 332 -23.14 -1.62 -0.10
CA ARG A 332 -21.82 -1.00 0.02
C ARG A 332 -20.94 -1.31 -1.18
N ILE A 333 -19.93 -0.47 -1.36
CA ILE A 333 -18.79 -0.70 -2.26
C ILE A 333 -17.53 -0.58 -1.41
N LEU A 334 -16.63 -1.56 -1.51
CA LEU A 334 -15.35 -1.62 -0.81
C LEU A 334 -14.22 -1.48 -1.84
N LEU A 335 -13.28 -0.54 -1.63
CA LEU A 335 -12.03 -0.47 -2.38
C LEU A 335 -10.93 -1.15 -1.54
N LEU A 336 -10.53 -2.34 -1.97
CA LEU A 336 -9.45 -3.13 -1.39
C LEU A 336 -8.12 -2.76 -2.06
N ASP A 337 -7.09 -2.46 -1.27
CA ASP A 337 -5.70 -2.58 -1.73
C ASP A 337 -5.29 -4.06 -1.63
N THR A 338 -4.89 -4.63 -2.75
CA THR A 338 -4.66 -6.09 -2.90
C THR A 338 -3.26 -6.52 -2.47
N GLN A 339 -2.31 -5.58 -2.36
CA GLN A 339 -0.96 -5.85 -1.88
C GLN A 339 -0.90 -5.69 -0.35
N ALA A 340 -1.51 -4.62 0.17
CA ALA A 340 -1.61 -4.39 1.62
C ALA A 340 -2.67 -5.27 2.29
N LEU A 341 -3.65 -5.79 1.54
CA LEU A 341 -4.82 -6.51 2.04
C LEU A 341 -5.61 -5.70 3.08
N VAL A 342 -5.96 -4.46 2.70
CA VAL A 342 -6.69 -3.47 3.53
C VAL A 342 -7.75 -2.76 2.68
N VAL A 343 -8.96 -2.58 3.22
CA VAL A 343 -9.99 -1.73 2.60
C VAL A 343 -9.63 -0.26 2.81
N VAL A 344 -9.16 0.38 1.74
CA VAL A 344 -8.71 1.79 1.73
C VAL A 344 -9.85 2.79 1.51
N ARG A 345 -11.05 2.33 1.09
CA ARG A 345 -12.25 3.19 0.97
C ARG A 345 -13.54 2.37 1.00
N LEU A 346 -14.61 3.01 1.45
CA LEU A 346 -15.95 2.44 1.52
C LEU A 346 -17.01 3.47 1.10
N TRP A 347 -17.96 3.07 0.26
CA TRP A 347 -19.18 3.83 -0.06
C TRP A 347 -20.42 3.07 0.44
N LYS A 348 -21.49 3.80 0.81
CA LYS A 348 -22.76 3.25 1.34
C LYS A 348 -23.95 3.76 0.54
N GLY A 349 -24.99 2.94 0.38
CA GLY A 349 -26.21 3.33 -0.33
C GLY A 349 -26.11 3.18 -1.86
N TYR A 350 -25.41 2.15 -2.33
CA TYR A 350 -25.21 1.81 -3.75
C TYR A 350 -25.67 0.37 -4.02
N ARG A 351 -26.97 0.09 -3.80
CA ARG A 351 -27.57 -1.22 -4.13
C ARG A 351 -27.50 -1.49 -5.63
N ASP A 352 -27.28 -2.75 -5.98
CA ASP A 352 -27.18 -3.31 -7.34
C ASP A 352 -26.06 -2.71 -8.22
N ALA A 353 -25.18 -1.89 -7.65
CA ALA A 353 -24.19 -1.10 -8.38
C ALA A 353 -23.23 -1.96 -9.23
N SER A 354 -22.62 -1.33 -10.23
CA SER A 354 -21.55 -1.87 -11.04
C SER A 354 -20.40 -0.88 -11.08
N CYS A 355 -19.19 -1.35 -10.77
CA CYS A 355 -18.00 -0.53 -10.70
C CYS A 355 -17.00 -0.97 -11.77
N VAL A 356 -16.39 -0.04 -12.50
CA VAL A 356 -15.25 -0.30 -13.39
C VAL A 356 -14.18 0.76 -13.21
N PHE A 357 -12.92 0.41 -13.45
CA PHE A 357 -11.83 1.38 -13.39
C PHE A 357 -11.77 2.17 -14.70
N MET A 358 -11.37 3.43 -14.65
CA MET A 358 -11.10 4.26 -15.84
C MET A 358 -9.91 5.18 -15.59
N GLU A 359 -9.36 5.76 -16.66
CA GLU A 359 -8.34 6.80 -16.57
C GLU A 359 -8.91 8.14 -17.10
N MET A 360 -8.80 9.19 -16.29
CA MET A 360 -9.18 10.56 -16.65
C MET A 360 -7.96 11.47 -16.64
N LEU A 361 -7.90 12.45 -17.53
CA LEU A 361 -6.82 13.43 -17.55
C LEU A 361 -6.86 14.28 -16.28
N ALA A 362 -5.73 14.36 -15.58
CA ALA A 362 -5.55 15.27 -14.46
C ALA A 362 -5.58 16.72 -14.94
N LYS A 363 -6.03 17.65 -14.08
CA LYS A 363 -5.97 19.09 -14.38
C LYS A 363 -4.50 19.52 -14.44
N LYS A 364 -4.01 19.89 -15.62
CA LYS A 364 -2.81 20.73 -15.77
C LYS A 364 -3.18 22.18 -15.52
N ASP A 365 -2.38 22.88 -14.71
CA ASP A 365 -2.55 24.32 -14.49
C ASP A 365 -2.26 25.12 -15.78
N LYS A 366 -3.11 26.10 -16.06
CA LYS A 366 -3.02 26.96 -17.26
C LYS A 366 -1.90 27.99 -17.12
N GLY A 367 -0.64 27.54 -17.25
CA GLY A 367 0.53 28.40 -17.06
C GLY A 367 1.65 28.26 -18.10
N LYS A 368 1.52 27.41 -19.14
CA LYS A 368 2.55 27.25 -20.20
C LYS A 368 1.94 27.16 -21.60
N SER A 369 2.77 27.47 -22.60
CA SER A 369 2.39 27.87 -23.96
C SER A 369 1.87 26.76 -24.86
N VAL A 370 1.23 27.17 -25.96
CA VAL A 370 0.65 26.29 -26.98
C VAL A 370 1.73 25.59 -27.80
N TYR A 371 1.96 24.32 -27.49
CA TYR A 371 2.35 23.31 -28.47
C TYR A 371 1.47 22.08 -28.24
N HIS A 372 0.91 21.50 -29.30
CA HIS A 372 0.03 20.33 -29.21
C HIS A 372 0.84 19.05 -29.01
N THR A 373 1.33 18.83 -27.79
CA THR A 373 1.85 17.51 -27.37
C THR A 373 0.67 16.62 -26.99
N GLU A 374 0.64 15.40 -27.51
CA GLU A 374 -0.39 14.42 -27.13
C GLU A 374 -0.29 14.01 -25.65
N PRO A 375 -1.42 13.68 -24.98
CA PRO A 375 -1.41 13.20 -23.60
C PRO A 375 -0.55 11.95 -23.40
N VAL A 376 0.42 12.05 -22.48
CA VAL A 376 1.22 10.90 -22.04
C VAL A 376 0.60 10.25 -20.80
N LYS A 377 0.94 8.99 -20.50
CA LYS A 377 0.37 8.24 -19.36
C LYS A 377 0.37 9.01 -18.03
N SER A 378 1.42 9.79 -17.74
CA SER A 378 1.53 10.58 -16.51
C SER A 378 0.53 11.74 -16.39
N ASP A 379 -0.13 12.12 -17.49
CA ASP A 379 -1.19 13.12 -17.49
C ASP A 379 -2.54 12.54 -17.05
N TYR A 380 -2.66 11.22 -16.89
CA TYR A 380 -3.89 10.55 -16.46
C TYR A 380 -3.84 10.11 -15.00
N CYS A 381 -5.00 10.16 -14.33
CA CYS A 381 -5.20 9.60 -13.00
C CYS A 381 -6.23 8.46 -13.03
N LEU A 382 -5.95 7.39 -12.27
CA LEU A 382 -6.85 6.25 -12.13
C LEU A 382 -8.08 6.64 -11.30
N CYS A 383 -9.26 6.28 -11.82
CA CYS A 383 -10.57 6.54 -11.25
C CYS A 383 -11.41 5.26 -11.22
N LEU A 384 -12.52 5.29 -10.49
CA LEU A 384 -13.55 4.27 -10.51
C LEU A 384 -14.87 4.92 -10.93
N ALA A 385 -15.46 4.43 -12.01
CA ALA A 385 -16.81 4.76 -12.42
C ALA A 385 -17.79 3.82 -11.69
N ILE A 386 -18.59 4.39 -10.80
CA ILE A 386 -19.63 3.70 -10.03
C ILE A 386 -20.97 4.00 -10.70
N HIS A 387 -21.50 3.04 -11.46
CA HIS A 387 -22.87 3.09 -11.97
C HIS A 387 -23.85 2.59 -10.90
N ALA A 388 -24.85 3.41 -10.59
CA ALA A 388 -25.85 3.19 -9.55
C ALA A 388 -27.25 3.18 -10.19
N PRO A 389 -27.72 2.03 -10.74
CA PRO A 389 -28.91 1.99 -11.60
C PRO A 389 -30.18 2.49 -10.91
N ARG A 390 -30.39 2.15 -9.62
CA ARG A 390 -31.54 2.66 -8.83
C ARG A 390 -31.58 4.19 -8.70
N LYS A 391 -30.44 4.88 -8.87
CA LYS A 391 -30.32 6.35 -8.82
C LYS A 391 -30.31 7.00 -10.21
N GLY A 392 -30.19 6.23 -11.29
CA GLY A 392 -30.04 6.77 -12.66
C GLY A 392 -28.73 7.53 -12.89
N ILE A 393 -27.66 7.23 -12.14
CA ILE A 393 -26.38 7.96 -12.24
C ILE A 393 -25.15 7.07 -12.37
N ILE A 394 -24.10 7.64 -12.97
CA ILE A 394 -22.72 7.19 -12.87
C ILE A 394 -21.94 8.25 -12.11
N GLU A 395 -21.20 7.87 -11.07
CA GLU A 395 -20.26 8.75 -10.39
C GLU A 395 -18.83 8.32 -10.69
N VAL A 396 -17.96 9.26 -11.07
CA VAL A 396 -16.53 9.00 -11.24
C VAL A 396 -15.77 9.54 -10.03
N TRP A 397 -15.05 8.65 -9.36
CA TRP A 397 -14.26 8.96 -8.16
C TRP A 397 -12.77 8.75 -8.42
N GLN A 398 -11.93 9.71 -8.05
CA GLN A 398 -10.48 9.54 -8.09
C GLN A 398 -10.02 8.53 -7.03
N MET A 399 -9.06 7.68 -7.38
CA MET A 399 -8.73 6.51 -6.55
C MET A 399 -7.97 6.80 -5.26
N ARG A 400 -7.94 5.76 -4.40
CA ARG A 400 -7.61 5.87 -2.97
C ARG A 400 -8.51 6.95 -2.35
N THR A 401 -7.98 7.99 -1.74
CA THR A 401 -8.73 9.03 -1.00
C THR A 401 -9.29 10.18 -1.86
N GLY A 402 -9.05 10.19 -3.19
CA GLY A 402 -9.39 11.34 -4.05
C GLY A 402 -10.90 11.69 -4.15
N PRO A 403 -11.25 12.93 -4.55
CA PRO A 403 -12.65 13.40 -4.60
C PRO A 403 -13.50 12.71 -5.69
N ARG A 404 -14.82 12.94 -5.64
CA ARG A 404 -15.73 12.69 -6.76
C ARG A 404 -15.45 13.74 -7.84
N LEU A 405 -15.04 13.31 -9.03
CA LEU A 405 -14.70 14.18 -10.15
C LEU A 405 -15.93 14.57 -10.97
N LEU A 406 -16.90 13.65 -11.10
CA LEU A 406 -18.04 13.80 -12.00
C LEU A 406 -19.26 12.99 -11.52
N THR A 407 -20.46 13.47 -11.85
CA THR A 407 -21.70 12.70 -11.83
C THR A 407 -22.40 12.88 -13.18
N ILE A 408 -22.75 11.78 -13.84
CA ILE A 408 -23.45 11.71 -15.13
C ILE A 408 -24.84 11.10 -14.90
N GLN A 409 -25.88 11.66 -15.51
CA GLN A 409 -27.22 11.06 -15.55
C GLN A 409 -27.30 10.03 -16.68
N CYS A 410 -27.92 8.86 -16.44
CA CYS A 410 -28.09 7.79 -17.41
C CYS A 410 -29.46 7.12 -17.30
N ALA A 411 -29.94 6.50 -18.38
CA ALA A 411 -31.20 5.76 -18.37
C ALA A 411 -31.12 4.54 -17.44
N LYS A 412 -32.23 4.15 -16.81
CA LYS A 412 -32.25 2.99 -15.87
C LYS A 412 -31.86 1.67 -16.55
N GLY A 413 -32.19 1.51 -17.84
CA GLY A 413 -31.79 0.37 -18.67
C GLY A 413 -30.33 0.39 -19.16
N SER A 414 -29.48 1.28 -18.66
CA SER A 414 -28.07 1.37 -19.10
C SER A 414 -27.16 0.34 -18.43
N LYS A 415 -26.17 -0.17 -19.16
CA LYS A 415 -25.13 -1.08 -18.65
C LYS A 415 -23.75 -0.46 -18.87
N LEU A 416 -22.95 -0.39 -17.80
CA LEU A 416 -21.57 0.09 -17.83
C LEU A 416 -20.66 -1.08 -18.20
N LEU A 417 -19.79 -0.89 -19.19
CA LEU A 417 -18.97 -1.92 -19.83
C LEU A 417 -17.52 -1.43 -19.97
N GLN A 418 -16.60 -2.37 -20.09
CA GLN A 418 -15.16 -2.14 -20.22
C GLN A 418 -14.61 -3.15 -21.25
N PRO A 419 -13.75 -2.75 -22.19
CA PRO A 419 -13.15 -3.67 -23.15
C PRO A 419 -12.27 -4.71 -22.44
N ALA A 420 -12.24 -5.92 -22.99
CA ALA A 420 -11.39 -7.01 -22.51
C ALA A 420 -9.89 -6.69 -22.68
N TYR A 421 -9.05 -7.42 -21.94
CA TYR A 421 -7.60 -7.24 -21.99
C TYR A 421 -7.03 -7.71 -23.33
N ARG A 422 -6.18 -6.89 -23.97
CA ARG A 422 -5.40 -7.27 -25.16
C ARG A 422 -3.99 -7.74 -24.81
N PHE A 423 -3.72 -9.00 -25.09
CA PHE A 423 -2.39 -9.59 -25.03
C PHE A 423 -1.47 -9.02 -26.12
N GLY A 424 -0.15 -9.16 -25.95
CA GLY A 424 0.87 -8.74 -26.93
C GLY A 424 1.15 -7.23 -27.05
N SER A 425 0.27 -6.36 -26.51
CA SER A 425 0.25 -4.89 -26.73
C SER A 425 1.49 -4.10 -26.25
N ASN A 426 2.58 -4.19 -27.05
CA ASN A 426 3.85 -3.46 -26.90
C ASN A 426 4.27 -2.74 -28.21
N SER A 427 3.33 -2.11 -28.91
CA SER A 427 3.64 -1.16 -29.99
C SER A 427 4.33 0.09 -29.43
N SER A 428 5.66 0.17 -29.60
CA SER A 428 6.50 1.28 -29.11
C SER A 428 6.31 2.61 -29.87
N SER A 429 5.39 2.66 -30.83
CA SER A 429 5.14 3.76 -31.75
C SER A 429 3.71 4.33 -31.70
N SER A 430 2.81 3.77 -30.89
CA SER A 430 1.40 4.20 -30.79
C SER A 430 1.16 5.18 -29.62
N PRO A 431 0.24 6.15 -29.75
CA PRO A 431 -0.13 7.06 -28.66
C PRO A 431 -0.72 6.31 -27.44
N TYR A 432 -0.66 6.93 -26.26
CA TYR A 432 -1.17 6.30 -25.04
C TYR A 432 -2.71 6.27 -25.04
N ILE A 433 -3.28 5.08 -25.24
CA ILE A 433 -4.73 4.86 -25.08
C ILE A 433 -5.02 4.71 -23.57
N PRO A 434 -5.79 5.65 -22.95
CA PRO A 434 -6.18 5.54 -21.55
C PRO A 434 -7.23 4.45 -21.35
N LEU A 435 -7.40 4.01 -20.10
CA LEU A 435 -8.43 3.03 -19.73
C LEU A 435 -9.85 3.61 -19.92
N GLU A 436 -10.45 3.32 -21.07
CA GLU A 436 -11.81 3.73 -21.44
C GLU A 436 -12.92 2.92 -20.74
N VAL A 437 -14.12 3.53 -20.68
CA VAL A 437 -15.35 2.94 -20.14
C VAL A 437 -16.53 3.29 -21.03
N PHE A 438 -17.33 2.28 -21.34
CA PHE A 438 -18.43 2.33 -22.30
C PHE A 438 -19.76 2.25 -21.56
N LEU A 439 -20.77 2.94 -22.09
CA LEU A 439 -22.14 2.96 -21.60
C LEU A 439 -23.06 2.55 -22.74
N LEU A 440 -23.62 1.35 -22.63
CA LEU A 440 -24.66 0.86 -23.53
C LEU A 440 -26.03 1.20 -22.93
N ASN A 441 -26.85 1.96 -23.65
CA ASN A 441 -28.25 2.15 -23.31
C ASN A 441 -29.06 0.96 -23.87
N GLY A 442 -29.67 0.15 -22.99
CA GLY A 442 -30.43 -1.03 -23.42
C GLY A 442 -31.72 -0.71 -24.17
N ASP A 443 -32.36 0.42 -23.87
CA ASP A 443 -33.67 0.78 -24.42
C ASP A 443 -33.56 1.32 -25.86
N SER A 444 -32.40 1.87 -26.23
CA SER A 444 -32.11 2.43 -27.58
C SER A 444 -30.99 1.71 -28.35
N GLY A 445 -30.28 0.75 -27.74
CA GLY A 445 -29.09 0.12 -28.31
C GLY A 445 -27.87 1.05 -28.45
N GLN A 446 -27.96 2.31 -28.02
CA GLN A 446 -26.94 3.31 -28.29
C GLN A 446 -25.68 3.12 -27.41
N MET A 447 -24.51 3.11 -28.04
CA MET A 447 -23.20 2.96 -27.39
C MET A 447 -22.49 4.31 -27.23
N LYS A 448 -21.95 4.58 -26.04
CA LYS A 448 -21.21 5.83 -25.72
C LYS A 448 -19.94 5.53 -24.92
N THR A 449 -18.87 6.32 -25.07
CA THR A 449 -17.67 6.29 -24.20
C THR A 449 -17.64 7.49 -23.26
N LEU A 450 -17.17 7.29 -22.02
CA LEU A 450 -16.96 8.37 -21.04
C LEU A 450 -15.66 9.11 -21.37
N LYS A 451 -15.76 10.40 -21.75
CA LYS A 451 -14.60 11.19 -22.18
C LYS A 451 -13.57 11.37 -21.04
N PRO A 452 -12.27 11.11 -21.28
CA PRO A 452 -11.21 11.41 -20.30
C PRO A 452 -10.94 12.90 -20.02
N LEU A 453 -11.64 13.83 -20.67
CA LEU A 453 -11.27 15.26 -20.74
C LEU A 453 -11.54 16.05 -19.45
N PRO A 454 -10.64 16.98 -19.05
CA PRO A 454 -10.87 17.92 -17.96
C PRO A 454 -11.48 19.21 -18.51
N THR A 455 -12.80 19.33 -18.51
CA THR A 455 -13.46 20.60 -18.82
C THR A 455 -13.30 21.61 -17.67
N ALA A 456 -13.13 22.88 -18.02
CA ALA A 456 -13.05 23.99 -17.06
C ALA A 456 -14.32 24.12 -16.19
N GLU A 457 -14.22 24.89 -15.10
CA GLU A 457 -15.32 25.22 -14.18
C GLU A 457 -15.98 23.99 -13.50
N ALA A 458 -15.17 23.07 -12.97
CA ALA A 458 -15.62 22.11 -11.96
C ALA A 458 -15.65 22.75 -10.55
N SER A 459 -16.25 23.95 -10.46
CA SER A 459 -16.19 24.83 -9.28
C SER A 459 -17.27 25.93 -9.35
N ASN A 460 -18.55 25.53 -9.29
CA ASN A 460 -19.72 26.32 -8.84
C ASN A 460 -21.03 25.57 -9.14
N GLN A 461 -21.34 24.50 -8.37
CA GLN A 461 -22.70 23.99 -8.12
C GLN A 461 -22.70 22.79 -7.15
N THR A 462 -22.20 22.98 -5.93
CA THR A 462 -22.56 22.09 -4.81
C THR A 462 -23.91 22.53 -4.24
N GLY A 463 -25.00 22.24 -4.97
CA GLY A 463 -26.36 22.45 -4.49
C GLY A 463 -26.65 21.61 -3.25
N ASN A 464 -27.42 22.16 -2.30
CA ASN A 464 -27.66 21.53 -1.00
C ASN A 464 -28.48 20.23 -1.10
N MET A 465 -27.78 19.09 -1.06
CA MET A 465 -28.32 17.81 -0.61
C MET A 465 -27.38 17.17 0.41
N THR A 466 -27.37 17.73 1.63
CA THR A 466 -26.55 17.28 2.76
C THR A 466 -27.09 16.00 3.41
N ASN A 467 -27.19 14.90 2.65
CA ASN A 467 -27.34 13.57 3.22
C ASN A 467 -26.01 13.17 3.87
N LYS A 468 -25.95 13.22 5.21
CA LYS A 468 -24.76 12.88 6.03
C LYS A 468 -24.38 11.40 5.93
N LEU A 469 -23.71 11.02 4.86
CA LEU A 469 -23.09 9.69 4.72
C LEU A 469 -21.86 9.57 5.61
N LYS A 470 -21.96 8.83 6.72
CA LYS A 470 -20.81 8.49 7.60
C LYS A 470 -19.73 7.77 6.80
N ILE A 471 -18.59 8.44 6.59
CA ILE A 471 -17.32 7.84 6.15
C ILE A 471 -16.71 7.14 7.37
N ASP A 472 -16.48 5.83 7.28
CA ASP A 472 -15.82 5.07 8.35
C ASP A 472 -14.31 4.94 8.07
N LYS A 473 -13.52 4.71 9.12
CA LYS A 473 -12.05 4.54 9.07
C LYS A 473 -11.65 3.33 8.19
N PRO A 474 -10.44 3.31 7.59
CA PRO A 474 -9.97 2.17 6.78
C PRO A 474 -9.99 0.86 7.57
N ILE A 475 -10.42 -0.23 6.92
CA ILE A 475 -10.67 -1.53 7.56
C ILE A 475 -9.55 -2.49 7.15
N ASN A 476 -8.70 -2.87 8.10
CA ASN A 476 -7.70 -3.92 7.92
C ASN A 476 -8.40 -5.28 7.97
N LEU A 477 -8.19 -6.14 6.95
CA LEU A 477 -8.82 -7.47 6.89
C LEU A 477 -8.41 -8.38 8.06
N ASN A 478 -7.28 -8.10 8.72
CA ASN A 478 -6.72 -8.91 9.82
C ASN A 478 -7.33 -8.60 11.20
N HIS A 479 -8.34 -7.74 11.31
CA HIS A 479 -9.07 -7.50 12.56
C HIS A 479 -10.58 -7.74 12.41
N PRO A 480 -11.23 -8.42 13.38
CA PRO A 480 -12.67 -8.60 13.35
C PRO A 480 -13.40 -7.26 13.56
N LEU A 481 -14.43 -7.02 12.74
CA LEU A 481 -15.26 -5.82 12.82
C LEU A 481 -16.05 -5.77 14.13
N LYS A 482 -15.72 -4.82 15.01
CA LYS A 482 -16.63 -4.32 16.05
C LYS A 482 -17.27 -3.02 15.56
N LEU A 483 -18.58 -3.03 15.39
CA LEU A 483 -19.39 -1.84 15.08
C LEU A 483 -20.61 -1.80 16.01
N ASN A 484 -20.94 -0.60 16.47
CA ASN A 484 -21.98 -0.39 17.49
C ASN A 484 -23.39 -0.69 16.92
N ARG A 485 -24.24 -1.30 17.75
CA ARG A 485 -25.68 -1.40 17.48
C ARG A 485 -26.34 -0.04 17.76
N GLU A 486 -26.60 0.74 16.72
CA GLU A 486 -27.54 1.86 16.75
C GLU A 486 -28.52 1.74 15.57
N VAL A 487 -29.65 1.06 15.82
CA VAL A 487 -30.87 1.16 15.02
C VAL A 487 -32.04 1.16 15.99
N SER A 488 -32.52 2.36 16.32
CA SER A 488 -33.82 2.55 16.96
C SER A 488 -34.77 3.16 15.92
N PRO A 489 -35.86 2.48 15.53
CA PRO A 489 -36.93 3.16 14.83
C PRO A 489 -37.67 4.10 15.79
N LYS A 490 -38.27 5.15 15.25
CA LYS A 490 -39.44 5.82 15.84
C LYS A 490 -40.57 5.78 14.83
N GLU A 491 -41.79 5.59 15.32
CA GLU A 491 -42.97 5.42 14.48
C GLU A 491 -43.44 6.73 13.84
N GLN A 492 -44.26 6.61 12.80
CA GLN A 492 -45.36 7.55 12.62
C GLN A 492 -46.60 6.88 11.98
N GLU A 493 -47.52 6.51 12.87
CA GLU A 493 -48.99 6.49 12.72
C GLU A 493 -49.69 5.41 11.86
N ASN A 494 -50.98 5.25 12.18
CA ASN A 494 -51.93 4.16 11.87
C ASN A 494 -53.06 4.73 10.96
N PRO A 495 -54.22 4.08 10.64
CA PRO A 495 -54.88 2.88 11.19
C PRO A 495 -55.06 1.77 10.11
N GLU A 496 -55.80 0.66 10.24
CA GLU A 496 -56.95 0.25 11.08
C GLU A 496 -56.91 -1.26 11.42
N GLY A 497 -57.74 -1.73 12.37
CA GLY A 497 -58.05 -3.17 12.50
C GLY A 497 -58.04 -3.78 13.92
N GLN A 498 -59.24 -3.87 14.50
CA GLN A 498 -59.81 -4.89 15.42
C GLN A 498 -59.00 -6.23 15.60
N THR A 499 -58.97 -6.94 16.75
CA THR A 499 -59.82 -6.89 17.98
C THR A 499 -59.21 -7.70 19.17
N LEU A 500 -59.75 -7.46 20.39
CA LEU A 500 -59.89 -8.39 21.55
C LEU A 500 -58.66 -8.84 22.41
N ASN A 501 -58.56 -8.16 23.56
CA ASN A 501 -58.15 -8.54 24.94
C ASN A 501 -58.58 -9.95 25.46
N PRO A 502 -58.22 -10.41 26.71
CA PRO A 502 -57.31 -9.87 27.77
C PRO A 502 -56.42 -10.96 28.48
N ILE A 503 -56.03 -10.72 29.76
CA ILE A 503 -55.55 -11.66 30.83
C ILE A 503 -53.99 -11.84 30.91
N SER A 504 -53.31 -11.67 32.06
CA SER A 504 -53.68 -11.15 33.41
C SER A 504 -52.44 -10.89 34.33
N LEU A 505 -52.59 -9.94 35.27
CA LEU A 505 -51.90 -9.75 36.59
C LEU A 505 -50.37 -9.84 36.75
N GLY A 506 -49.79 -8.92 37.55
CA GLY A 506 -48.37 -9.02 37.98
C GLY A 506 -47.74 -7.79 38.66
N ASP A 507 -48.42 -7.11 39.58
CA ASP A 507 -47.85 -5.97 40.33
C ASP A 507 -46.69 -6.36 41.27
N LYS A 508 -45.71 -5.45 41.46
CA LYS A 508 -45.30 -4.96 42.80
C LYS A 508 -44.20 -3.86 42.81
N GLU A 509 -44.56 -2.73 43.40
CA GLU A 509 -43.89 -2.04 44.53
C GLU A 509 -42.35 -1.76 44.49
N THR A 510 -42.03 -0.48 44.28
CA THR A 510 -40.91 0.26 44.92
C THR A 510 -41.30 0.64 46.39
N PRO A 511 -40.50 1.34 47.27
CA PRO A 511 -39.26 2.13 47.00
C PRO A 511 -38.16 2.22 48.13
N ASP A 512 -37.13 3.04 47.86
CA ASP A 512 -36.55 4.10 48.74
C ASP A 512 -35.23 3.93 49.57
N GLN A 513 -34.58 5.11 49.74
CA GLN A 513 -33.59 5.63 50.73
C GLN A 513 -32.06 5.36 50.69
N GLY A 514 -31.32 6.49 50.64
CA GLY A 514 -30.03 6.73 51.34
C GLY A 514 -28.74 6.73 50.49
N GLY A 515 -27.86 7.75 50.54
CA GLY A 515 -27.96 9.10 51.11
C GLY A 515 -26.61 9.83 51.33
N ALA A 516 -26.45 11.04 50.78
CA ALA A 516 -25.43 12.09 51.05
C ALA A 516 -23.91 11.78 50.88
N GLY A 517 -23.02 12.75 50.56
CA GLY A 517 -23.25 14.10 50.01
C GLY A 517 -22.05 15.09 50.14
N LYS A 518 -22.12 16.23 49.41
CA LYS A 518 -21.39 17.54 49.60
C LYS A 518 -19.84 17.51 49.43
N ILE A 519 -19.08 18.59 49.20
CA ILE A 519 -19.24 20.08 49.26
C ILE A 519 -18.55 20.73 48.00
N ARG A 520 -18.46 22.06 47.82
CA ARG A 520 -19.42 22.92 47.07
C ARG A 520 -18.90 24.37 46.82
N GLN A 521 -18.59 24.76 45.56
CA GLN A 521 -18.56 26.17 45.03
C GLN A 521 -17.49 27.16 45.63
N GLN A 522 -17.19 28.37 45.13
CA GLN A 522 -17.56 29.22 43.94
C GLN A 522 -16.26 29.98 43.44
N LEU A 523 -16.13 31.12 42.72
CA LEU A 523 -16.97 32.25 42.23
C LEU A 523 -16.48 32.76 40.82
N ILE A 524 -16.52 34.09 40.53
CA ILE A 524 -16.29 34.82 39.24
C ILE A 524 -15.72 36.25 39.57
N PHE A 525 -15.45 37.09 38.55
CA PHE A 525 -14.98 38.52 38.53
C PHE A 525 -13.43 38.68 38.51
N GLU A 526 -12.78 39.70 37.90
CA GLU A 526 -13.22 41.01 37.31
C GLU A 526 -12.50 41.35 35.95
N LEU A 527 -12.41 42.62 35.49
CA LEU A 527 -12.24 43.00 34.05
C LEU A 527 -11.34 44.23 33.68
N GLN A 528 -10.81 44.22 32.43
CA GLN A 528 -10.57 45.35 31.47
C GLN A 528 -9.48 46.48 31.62
N LEU A 529 -9.07 46.99 30.42
CA LEU A 529 -8.70 48.38 29.99
C LEU A 529 -7.22 48.89 29.78
N LEU A 530 -6.94 49.37 28.54
CA LEU A 530 -5.97 50.41 28.03
C LEU A 530 -4.43 50.30 28.27
N ALA A 531 -3.51 50.98 27.54
CA ALA A 531 -3.42 51.38 26.11
C ALA A 531 -2.04 52.01 25.72
N ALA A 532 -1.79 52.13 24.39
CA ALA A 532 -1.06 53.20 23.67
C ALA A 532 0.50 53.23 23.52
N CYS A 533 0.93 53.45 22.26
CA CYS A 533 2.12 54.17 21.76
C CYS A 533 3.57 53.67 22.06
N SER A 534 4.61 53.97 21.25
CA SER A 534 4.72 54.35 19.80
C SER A 534 6.20 54.50 19.37
N SER A 535 6.50 54.38 18.05
CA SER A 535 7.70 54.94 17.37
C SER A 535 9.07 54.24 17.66
N SER A 536 10.14 54.36 16.86
CA SER A 536 10.34 54.87 15.48
C SER A 536 11.74 54.51 14.93
N ARG A 537 11.86 54.28 13.59
CA ARG A 537 13.07 54.38 12.73
C ARG A 537 14.22 53.38 13.04
N CYS A 538 14.74 52.59 12.09
CA CYS A 538 15.43 52.90 10.82
C CYS A 538 16.79 53.60 10.98
N TYR A 539 17.90 52.86 10.75
CA TYR A 539 18.93 53.21 9.76
C TYR A 539 19.82 52.01 9.36
N SER A 540 20.58 52.21 8.28
CA SER A 540 21.50 51.31 7.54
C SER A 540 22.77 50.90 8.32
N SER A 541 23.78 50.17 7.81
CA SER A 541 24.30 49.92 6.44
C SER A 541 25.39 48.82 6.43
N GLY A 542 25.76 48.28 5.26
CA GLY A 542 27.08 47.62 4.99
C GLY A 542 27.29 46.24 5.65
N LEU A 543 27.60 45.13 4.98
CA LEU A 543 28.20 44.90 3.65
C LEU A 543 29.68 45.33 3.52
N SER A 544 30.62 44.52 4.02
CA SER A 544 31.70 43.93 3.19
C SER A 544 32.63 42.95 3.94
N LEU A 545 32.94 41.85 3.28
CA LEU A 545 34.11 40.96 3.47
C LEU A 545 35.32 41.55 2.69
N PRO A 546 36.62 41.15 2.86
CA PRO A 546 37.05 39.74 2.96
C PRO A 546 38.37 39.34 3.70
N ILE A 547 38.43 38.04 4.04
CA ILE A 547 39.52 37.03 3.82
C ILE A 547 41.01 37.43 3.98
N GLY A 548 41.78 36.64 4.77
CA GLY A 548 43.26 36.57 4.69
C GLY A 548 43.97 35.99 5.95
N PHE A 549 43.82 34.71 6.30
CA PHE A 549 44.78 33.59 6.05
C PHE A 549 46.14 33.57 6.80
N ARG A 550 46.29 32.61 7.74
CA ARG A 550 47.55 32.01 8.31
C ARG A 550 48.47 32.95 9.14
N SER A 551 49.33 32.50 10.07
CA SER A 551 49.65 31.15 10.60
C SER A 551 50.19 31.21 12.06
N SER A 552 50.10 30.11 12.80
CA SER A 552 50.73 29.85 14.12
C SER A 552 52.25 29.53 14.01
N PRO A 553 53.01 29.23 15.10
CA PRO A 553 52.76 29.41 16.56
C PRO A 553 53.97 30.05 17.33
N ILE A 554 53.92 30.14 18.68
CA ILE A 554 54.97 29.72 19.67
C ILE A 554 54.76 30.33 21.08
N ASN A 555 54.23 29.49 21.98
CA ASN A 555 54.66 29.11 23.35
C ASN A 555 55.45 30.03 24.34
N VAL A 556 55.17 29.83 25.65
CA VAL A 556 55.90 30.26 26.90
C VAL A 556 55.87 31.77 27.24
N GLY A 557 55.69 32.24 28.50
CA GLY A 557 55.27 31.57 29.76
C GLY A 557 55.50 32.41 31.05
N LEU A 558 54.64 32.21 32.07
CA LEU A 558 54.74 32.55 33.51
C LEU A 558 54.74 34.03 34.05
N VAL A 559 53.76 34.32 34.95
CA VAL A 559 53.90 34.82 36.37
C VAL A 559 54.64 36.17 36.64
N SER A 560 54.16 37.16 37.44
CA SER A 560 52.96 37.31 38.31
C SER A 560 52.68 38.76 38.81
N HIS A 561 51.40 39.11 39.02
CA HIS A 561 50.77 39.93 40.12
C HIS A 561 51.30 41.36 40.48
N PRO A 562 50.53 42.26 41.16
CA PRO A 562 49.27 42.05 41.91
C PRO A 562 48.10 43.08 41.75
N ARG A 563 46.86 42.61 42.04
CA ARG A 563 45.71 43.28 42.73
C ARG A 563 45.39 44.78 42.49
N ARG A 564 44.14 45.07 42.04
CA ARG A 564 43.00 45.39 42.96
C ARG A 564 41.62 45.49 42.27
N HIS A 565 40.58 45.10 43.02
CA HIS A 565 39.11 45.32 42.90
C HIS A 565 38.41 45.29 41.53
N THR A 566 37.53 44.30 41.38
CA THR A 566 36.57 44.13 40.27
C THR A 566 35.13 44.09 40.81
N ASN A 567 34.19 44.82 40.19
CA ASN A 567 32.75 44.59 40.36
C ASN A 567 32.24 43.68 39.22
N SER A 568 31.53 42.60 39.55
CA SER A 568 31.08 41.60 38.55
C SER A 568 29.64 41.82 38.08
N PRO A 569 29.35 41.73 36.78
CA PRO A 569 27.98 41.42 36.32
C PRO A 569 27.59 40.00 36.77
N ARG A 570 26.30 39.76 36.98
CA ARG A 570 25.79 38.49 37.51
C ARG A 570 26.11 37.31 36.58
N LYS A 571 26.98 36.41 37.02
CA LYS A 571 27.19 35.09 36.41
C LYS A 571 25.90 34.28 36.55
N LEU A 572 25.35 33.77 35.46
CA LEU A 572 24.31 32.74 35.54
C LEU A 572 24.96 31.48 36.15
N VAL A 573 24.34 30.91 37.18
CA VAL A 573 24.90 29.73 37.86
C VAL A 573 24.58 28.48 37.03
N ILE A 574 25.52 28.12 36.14
CA ILE A 574 25.56 26.78 35.57
C ILE A 574 25.83 25.81 36.72
N ALA A 575 24.89 24.90 36.99
CA ALA A 575 24.96 23.97 38.12
C ALA A 575 26.01 22.87 37.87
N SER A 576 27.24 23.10 38.34
CA SER A 576 28.33 22.14 38.26
C SER A 576 28.36 21.21 39.49
N SER A 577 27.55 20.16 39.48
CA SER A 577 27.63 19.07 40.48
C SER A 577 27.28 17.72 39.86
N SER A 578 28.31 16.93 39.57
CA SER A 578 28.28 15.47 39.40
C SER A 578 27.04 14.87 38.73
N SER A 579 26.99 14.96 37.40
CA SER A 579 26.23 14.01 36.57
C SER A 579 27.18 13.34 35.60
N SER A 580 27.23 12.01 35.59
CA SER A 580 28.12 11.26 34.69
C SER A 580 27.40 10.98 33.39
N ASP A 581 28.04 11.25 32.23
CA ASP A 581 27.50 10.99 30.88
C ASP A 581 26.71 9.66 30.83
N PRO A 582 25.45 9.61 30.36
CA PRO A 582 24.72 8.35 30.25
C PRO A 582 25.45 7.32 29.40
N LEU A 583 25.17 6.02 29.59
CA LEU A 583 25.92 4.91 28.97
C LEU A 583 26.08 5.07 27.45
N LEU A 584 25.02 5.51 26.76
CA LEU A 584 25.02 5.79 25.32
C LEU A 584 25.99 6.93 24.94
N VAL A 585 26.07 8.00 25.73
CA VAL A 585 27.00 9.13 25.50
C VAL A 585 28.44 8.68 25.69
N LYS A 586 28.73 7.91 26.75
CA LYS A 586 30.07 7.34 26.97
C LYS A 586 30.51 6.47 25.78
N ALA A 587 29.64 5.56 25.33
CA ALA A 587 29.93 4.73 24.16
C ALA A 587 30.06 5.54 22.86
N ALA A 588 29.22 6.56 22.64
CA ALA A 588 29.34 7.44 21.47
C ALA A 588 30.72 8.13 21.42
N LYS A 589 31.18 8.67 22.56
CA LYS A 589 32.53 9.24 22.78
C LYS A 589 33.67 8.21 22.76
N GLY A 590 33.40 6.94 22.44
CA GLY A 590 34.39 5.86 22.41
C GLY A 590 35.00 5.51 23.78
N GLN A 591 34.39 5.95 24.88
CA GLN A 591 34.89 5.68 26.23
C GLN A 591 34.65 4.22 26.63
N PRO A 592 35.42 3.67 27.58
CA PRO A 592 35.15 2.34 28.14
C PRO A 592 33.77 2.28 28.82
N VAL A 593 33.02 1.22 28.52
CA VAL A 593 31.72 0.90 29.12
C VAL A 593 31.67 -0.60 29.46
N THR A 594 30.77 -1.01 30.35
CA THR A 594 30.67 -2.43 30.76
C THR A 594 29.85 -3.30 29.81
N ARG A 595 28.95 -2.70 29.01
CA ARG A 595 28.06 -3.39 28.07
C ARG A 595 27.70 -2.47 26.90
N PRO A 596 27.18 -2.98 25.76
CA PRO A 596 26.61 -2.10 24.74
C PRO A 596 25.39 -1.36 25.30
N PRO A 597 25.32 -0.02 25.19
CA PRO A 597 24.06 0.71 25.32
C PRO A 597 23.16 0.40 24.12
N ALA A 598 21.85 0.29 24.35
CA ALA A 598 20.87 -0.05 23.32
C ALA A 598 19.70 0.93 23.24
N TRP A 599 19.29 1.25 22.01
CA TRP A 599 18.03 1.93 21.68
C TRP A 599 17.54 1.47 20.30
N MET A 600 16.32 1.84 19.90
CA MET A 600 15.79 1.49 18.57
C MET A 600 15.31 2.70 17.78
N MET A 601 15.76 2.82 16.53
CA MET A 601 15.12 3.75 15.58
C MET A 601 13.61 3.44 15.47
N ARG A 602 12.76 4.47 15.51
CA ARG A 602 11.28 4.36 15.58
C ARG A 602 10.73 3.57 16.79
N GLN A 603 11.46 3.52 17.92
CA GLN A 603 10.98 2.91 19.18
C GLN A 603 9.60 3.44 19.62
N ALA A 604 9.34 4.73 19.49
CA ALA A 604 7.99 5.27 19.64
C ALA A 604 7.22 5.11 18.32
N GLY A 605 6.34 4.11 18.21
CA GLY A 605 5.75 3.79 16.91
C GLY A 605 4.62 2.76 16.87
N ARG A 606 4.13 2.52 15.64
CA ARG A 606 2.90 1.75 15.31
C ARG A 606 2.89 0.28 15.73
N TYR A 607 4.00 -0.27 16.21
CA TYR A 607 4.02 -1.60 16.81
C TYR A 607 3.41 -1.58 18.23
N MET A 608 3.64 -0.52 19.01
CA MET A 608 3.13 -0.40 20.38
C MET A 608 1.62 -0.19 20.45
N SER A 609 0.95 -0.94 21.31
CA SER A 609 -0.48 -0.85 21.60
C SER A 609 -0.87 0.50 22.22
N VAL A 610 -0.01 1.09 23.05
CA VAL A 610 -0.20 2.43 23.64
C VAL A 610 -0.15 3.54 22.56
N TYR A 611 0.87 3.54 21.70
CA TYR A 611 0.96 4.48 20.58
C TYR A 611 -0.25 4.38 19.65
N LYS A 612 -0.71 3.16 19.33
CA LYS A 612 -1.92 2.93 18.51
C LYS A 612 -3.19 3.50 19.16
N LYS A 613 -3.34 3.43 20.49
CA LYS A 613 -4.48 4.04 21.20
C LYS A 613 -4.41 5.58 21.17
N LEU A 614 -3.23 6.17 21.36
CA LEU A 614 -3.02 7.62 21.29
C LEU A 614 -3.28 8.15 19.87
N ALA A 615 -2.72 7.48 18.84
CA ALA A 615 -2.94 7.81 17.43
C ALA A 615 -4.41 7.70 16.96
N LEU A 616 -5.28 7.00 17.70
CA LEU A 616 -6.71 6.95 17.44
C LEU A 616 -7.49 8.12 18.05
N LYS A 617 -6.94 8.77 19.10
CA LYS A 617 -7.45 10.02 19.70
C LYS A 617 -6.96 11.25 18.92
N HIS A 618 -5.67 11.28 18.60
CA HIS A 618 -4.97 12.36 17.91
C HIS A 618 -4.58 11.86 16.50
N PRO A 619 -5.50 11.92 15.51
CA PRO A 619 -5.29 11.28 14.21
C PRO A 619 -4.21 11.99 13.38
N SER A 620 -4.09 13.32 13.50
CA SER A 620 -3.07 14.08 12.79
C SER A 620 -1.67 13.64 13.24
N PHE A 621 -0.73 13.52 12.30
CA PHE A 621 0.66 13.29 12.67
C PHE A 621 1.28 14.57 13.19
N ARG A 622 1.06 15.70 12.49
CA ARG A 622 1.57 17.03 12.87
C ARG A 622 1.16 17.42 14.29
N GLU A 623 -0.10 17.19 14.66
CA GLU A 623 -0.60 17.37 16.04
C GLU A 623 0.26 16.64 17.08
N ARG A 624 0.68 15.41 16.80
CA ARG A 624 1.49 14.59 17.71
C ARG A 624 2.99 14.90 17.68
N SER A 625 3.49 15.51 16.59
CA SER A 625 4.90 15.90 16.43
C SER A 625 5.18 17.38 16.72
N GLU A 626 4.14 18.17 17.00
CA GLU A 626 4.19 19.63 17.21
C GLU A 626 3.46 20.10 18.49
N ASN A 627 2.87 19.18 19.27
CA ASN A 627 2.33 19.46 20.61
C ASN A 627 3.25 18.90 21.69
N THR A 628 3.73 19.76 22.61
CA THR A 628 4.71 19.41 23.64
C THR A 628 4.33 18.18 24.49
N ASP A 629 3.07 18.10 24.94
CA ASP A 629 2.60 17.02 25.82
C ASP A 629 2.53 15.69 25.07
N LEU A 630 2.02 15.69 23.83
CA LEU A 630 1.94 14.50 22.98
C LEU A 630 3.34 14.01 22.57
N ILE A 631 4.26 14.92 22.24
CA ILE A 631 5.67 14.58 21.96
C ILE A 631 6.28 13.89 23.18
N VAL A 632 6.10 14.45 24.39
CA VAL A 632 6.63 13.89 25.64
C VAL A 632 6.00 12.52 25.93
N GLU A 633 4.67 12.38 25.91
CA GLU A 633 3.99 11.10 26.15
C GLU A 633 4.48 10.02 25.18
N ILE A 634 4.51 10.32 23.88
CA ILE A 634 4.92 9.37 22.84
C ILE A 634 6.39 8.97 23.00
N SER A 635 7.29 9.94 23.26
CA SER A 635 8.73 9.66 23.44
C SER A 635 9.01 8.82 24.68
N LEU A 636 8.20 8.95 25.73
CA LEU A 636 8.36 8.20 26.98
C LEU A 636 7.70 6.81 26.96
N GLN A 637 6.80 6.48 26.02
CA GLN A 637 6.19 5.15 25.95
C GLN A 637 7.23 3.99 25.90
N PRO A 638 8.29 4.03 25.08
CA PRO A 638 9.34 3.01 25.08
C PRO A 638 10.25 3.09 26.32
N TRP A 639 10.46 4.30 26.87
CA TRP A 639 11.20 4.49 28.12
C TRP A 639 10.50 3.85 29.31
N GLN A 640 9.16 3.93 29.37
CA GLN A 640 8.34 3.31 30.40
C GLN A 640 8.31 1.78 30.22
N ALA A 641 8.14 1.30 28.98
CA ALA A 641 7.97 -0.13 28.69
C ALA A 641 9.27 -0.96 28.74
N PHE A 642 10.39 -0.45 28.20
CA PHE A 642 11.58 -1.29 27.92
C PHE A 642 12.90 -0.78 28.51
N LYS A 643 12.94 0.46 29.04
CA LYS A 643 14.14 1.10 29.60
C LYS A 643 15.39 1.07 28.68
N PRO A 644 15.29 1.52 27.41
CA PRO A 644 16.45 1.72 26.54
C PRO A 644 17.43 2.76 27.09
N ASP A 645 18.72 2.63 26.76
CA ASP A 645 19.78 3.58 27.11
C ASP A 645 19.70 4.90 26.30
N GLY A 646 18.82 4.96 25.30
CA GLY A 646 18.54 6.12 24.47
C GLY A 646 17.05 6.39 24.31
N VAL A 647 16.64 7.64 24.50
CA VAL A 647 15.27 8.13 24.33
C VAL A 647 15.27 9.23 23.27
N ILE A 648 15.01 8.84 22.02
CA ILE A 648 14.86 9.80 20.92
C ILE A 648 13.53 10.57 21.03
N ILE A 649 13.58 11.88 20.82
CA ILE A 649 12.38 12.72 20.74
C ILE A 649 11.48 12.29 19.57
N PHE A 650 10.18 12.27 19.79
CA PHE A 650 9.19 12.05 18.73
C PHE A 650 8.91 13.36 17.97
N SER A 651 9.41 13.46 16.74
CA SER A 651 9.04 14.52 15.81
C SER A 651 9.15 14.02 14.36
N ASP A 652 9.07 14.90 13.37
CA ASP A 652 9.40 14.60 11.97
C ASP A 652 10.71 15.26 11.53
N ILE A 653 11.38 14.72 10.52
CA ILE A 653 12.55 15.38 9.90
C ILE A 653 12.17 16.69 9.20
N LEU A 654 10.91 16.86 8.81
CA LEU A 654 10.38 18.05 8.14
C LEU A 654 9.80 19.10 9.10
N THR A 655 9.72 18.83 10.41
CA THR A 655 9.26 19.79 11.44
C THR A 655 9.85 21.22 11.28
N PRO A 656 11.15 21.43 10.99
CA PRO A 656 11.68 22.78 10.82
C PRO A 656 11.31 23.49 9.49
N LEU A 657 10.71 22.82 8.50
CA LEU A 657 10.41 23.44 7.19
C LEU A 657 9.61 24.77 7.29
N PRO A 658 8.53 24.87 8.10
CA PRO A 658 7.75 26.12 8.20
C PRO A 658 8.48 27.22 8.95
N ALA A 659 9.51 26.87 9.74
CA ALA A 659 10.33 27.83 10.48
C ALA A 659 11.32 28.58 9.57
N PHE A 660 11.55 28.13 8.33
CA PHE A 660 12.36 28.84 7.32
C PHE A 660 11.61 29.09 5.99
N GLY A 661 10.27 29.08 6.02
CA GLY A 661 9.42 29.54 4.90
C GLY A 661 8.86 28.46 3.97
N VAL A 662 9.02 27.17 4.29
CA VAL A 662 8.48 26.07 3.47
C VAL A 662 7.29 25.39 4.17
N PRO A 663 6.04 25.68 3.77
CA PRO A 663 4.87 25.00 4.33
C PRO A 663 4.76 23.56 3.81
N PHE A 664 4.47 22.62 4.73
CA PHE A 664 4.19 21.21 4.42
C PHE A 664 2.98 20.69 5.19
N ASP A 665 2.43 19.58 4.73
CA ASP A 665 1.44 18.79 5.47
C ASP A 665 1.72 17.29 5.30
N ILE A 666 1.09 16.44 6.11
CA ILE A 666 1.25 14.98 6.07
C ILE A 666 -0.10 14.32 5.76
N GLU A 667 -0.32 13.98 4.49
CA GLU A 667 -1.49 13.20 4.08
C GLU A 667 -1.35 11.72 4.47
N GLU A 668 -2.40 11.13 5.03
CA GLU A 668 -2.44 9.72 5.49
C GLU A 668 -1.99 8.70 4.43
N VAL A 669 -2.20 9.01 3.14
CA VAL A 669 -1.89 8.11 2.01
C VAL A 669 -0.63 8.51 1.23
N LYS A 670 -0.32 9.81 1.10
CA LYS A 670 0.88 10.28 0.36
C LYS A 670 2.13 10.41 1.25
N GLY A 671 1.96 10.47 2.57
CA GLY A 671 3.00 10.95 3.48
C GLY A 671 3.16 12.48 3.36
N PRO A 672 4.37 13.02 3.54
CA PRO A 672 4.59 14.47 3.47
C PRO A 672 4.37 15.03 2.06
N VAL A 673 3.76 16.21 2.01
CA VAL A 673 3.44 16.96 0.78
C VAL A 673 3.92 18.41 0.95
N ILE A 674 4.77 18.86 0.03
CA ILE A 674 5.24 20.26 -0.03
C ILE A 674 4.42 20.99 -1.08
N GLN A 675 3.61 21.96 -0.66
CA GLN A 675 2.65 22.64 -1.53
C GLN A 675 3.31 23.56 -2.58
N SER A 676 4.52 24.05 -2.29
CA SER A 676 5.31 24.90 -3.19
C SER A 676 6.75 24.40 -3.30
N PRO A 677 7.02 23.40 -4.16
CA PRO A 677 8.36 22.86 -4.36
C PRO A 677 9.35 23.91 -4.89
N ILE A 678 10.55 23.96 -4.33
CA ILE A 678 11.59 24.93 -4.75
C ILE A 678 12.37 24.36 -5.94
N ARG A 679 12.29 25.01 -7.11
CA ARG A 679 12.88 24.50 -8.37
C ARG A 679 13.58 25.58 -9.21
N THR A 680 13.42 26.85 -8.86
CA THR A 680 13.94 28.03 -9.59
C THR A 680 14.63 29.02 -8.64
N GLU A 681 15.32 30.02 -9.18
CA GLU A 681 15.92 31.11 -8.38
C GLU A 681 14.86 31.99 -7.70
N ASP A 682 13.69 32.18 -8.33
CA ASP A 682 12.56 32.88 -7.72
C ASP A 682 11.95 32.10 -6.53
N ASP A 683 11.95 30.77 -6.58
CA ASP A 683 11.46 29.96 -5.44
C ASP A 683 12.32 30.13 -4.19
N LEU A 684 13.63 30.41 -4.33
CA LEU A 684 14.52 30.63 -3.20
C LEU A 684 14.14 31.89 -2.39
N LYS A 685 13.44 32.85 -3.01
CA LYS A 685 12.97 34.08 -2.35
C LYS A 685 11.89 33.83 -1.27
N LYS A 686 11.37 32.59 -1.20
CA LYS A 686 10.45 32.12 -0.16
C LYS A 686 11.17 31.77 1.15
N LEU A 687 12.48 31.52 1.09
CA LEU A 687 13.30 31.09 2.22
C LEU A 687 13.73 32.27 3.09
N HIS A 688 13.68 32.10 4.41
CA HIS A 688 14.14 33.08 5.39
C HIS A 688 14.95 32.40 6.50
N PRO A 689 15.80 33.12 7.26
CA PRO A 689 16.51 32.54 8.40
C PRO A 689 15.56 31.79 9.35
N ILE A 690 16.04 30.70 9.97
CA ILE A 690 15.19 29.83 10.77
C ILE A 690 14.68 30.55 12.03
N ASP A 691 13.37 30.56 12.17
CA ASP A 691 12.62 31.12 13.29
C ASP A 691 12.48 30.03 14.37
N LEU A 692 13.35 30.09 15.38
CA LEU A 692 13.37 29.10 16.46
C LEU A 692 12.18 29.25 17.44
N GLU A 693 11.48 30.39 17.48
CA GLU A 693 10.29 30.58 18.31
C GLU A 693 9.16 29.66 17.83
N LYS A 694 9.02 29.48 16.50
CA LYS A 694 8.13 28.48 15.88
C LYS A 694 8.48 27.02 16.24
N LEU A 695 9.62 26.76 16.89
CA LEU A 695 10.09 25.45 17.30
C LEU A 695 10.20 25.32 18.83
N GLN A 696 9.58 26.22 19.59
CA GLN A 696 9.61 26.21 21.06
C GLN A 696 9.15 24.86 21.64
N PHE A 697 8.10 24.24 21.08
CA PHE A 697 7.59 22.94 21.53
C PHE A 697 8.66 21.84 21.52
N VAL A 698 9.60 21.85 20.55
CA VAL A 698 10.71 20.89 20.49
C VAL A 698 11.65 21.09 21.68
N GLY A 699 12.00 22.35 21.96
CA GLY A 699 12.90 22.71 23.03
C GLY A 699 12.31 22.40 24.41
N ASP A 700 11.04 22.70 24.62
CA ASP A 700 10.37 22.43 25.89
C ASP A 700 10.09 20.93 26.08
N SER A 701 9.80 20.18 25.01
CA SER A 701 9.80 18.70 25.05
C SER A 701 11.17 18.13 25.44
N LEU A 702 12.27 18.63 24.88
CA LEU A 702 13.62 18.15 25.23
C LEU A 702 13.98 18.42 26.70
N LYS A 703 13.63 19.62 27.24
CA LYS A 703 13.79 19.94 28.66
C LYS A 703 13.03 18.98 29.56
N ILE A 704 11.77 18.66 29.20
CA ILE A 704 10.94 17.72 29.96
C ILE A 704 11.52 16.32 29.88
N LEU A 705 11.80 15.80 28.67
CA LEU A 705 12.41 14.47 28.48
C LEU A 705 13.72 14.32 29.26
N ARG A 706 14.56 15.36 29.30
CA ARG A 706 15.82 15.37 30.05
C ARG A 706 15.61 15.21 31.56
N ARG A 707 14.50 15.71 32.10
CA ARG A 707 14.08 15.50 33.49
C ARG A 707 13.50 14.10 33.72
N GLU A 708 12.62 13.63 32.84
CA GLU A 708 11.88 12.36 33.02
C GLU A 708 12.73 11.08 32.82
N VAL A 709 13.90 11.17 32.14
CA VAL A 709 14.85 10.05 32.04
C VAL A 709 15.97 10.10 33.09
N GLY A 710 16.22 11.28 33.68
CA GLY A 710 17.32 11.51 34.62
C GLY A 710 18.69 11.13 34.02
N GLU A 711 19.50 10.43 34.81
CA GLU A 711 20.82 9.93 34.36
C GLU A 711 20.74 8.57 33.63
N HIS A 712 19.57 7.93 33.63
CA HIS A 712 19.44 6.52 33.26
C HIS A 712 19.43 6.27 31.75
N ALA A 713 19.17 7.29 30.93
CA ALA A 713 19.19 7.21 29.48
C ALA A 713 19.57 8.54 28.82
N ALA A 714 20.18 8.48 27.65
CA ALA A 714 20.47 9.66 26.84
C ALA A 714 19.23 10.10 26.06
N VAL A 715 18.70 11.30 26.35
CA VAL A 715 17.79 12.00 25.42
C VAL A 715 18.52 12.28 24.12
N LEU A 716 17.99 11.81 22.99
CA LEU A 716 18.55 11.98 21.65
C LEU A 716 17.70 12.99 20.87
N GLY A 717 18.36 14.05 20.37
CA GLY A 717 17.78 14.92 19.34
C GLY A 717 18.09 14.37 17.95
N PHE A 718 17.42 14.91 16.92
CA PHE A 718 17.71 14.53 15.53
C PHE A 718 17.34 15.60 14.51
N VAL A 719 17.92 15.48 13.31
CA VAL A 719 17.61 16.28 12.13
C VAL A 719 17.71 15.44 10.86
N GLY A 720 17.01 15.84 9.79
CA GLY A 720 17.33 15.34 8.44
C GLY A 720 18.52 16.10 7.85
N ALA A 721 19.36 15.42 7.07
CA ALA A 721 20.51 16.04 6.40
C ALA A 721 20.06 16.99 5.25
N PRO A 722 20.85 18.02 4.90
CA PRO A 722 20.51 18.99 3.86
C PRO A 722 20.07 18.37 2.53
N TRP A 723 20.76 17.31 2.04
CA TRP A 723 20.37 16.58 0.83
C TRP A 723 19.00 15.91 0.95
N THR A 724 18.77 15.18 2.05
CA THR A 724 17.50 14.50 2.32
C THR A 724 16.34 15.50 2.46
N ILE A 725 16.55 16.64 3.12
CA ILE A 725 15.54 17.71 3.24
C ILE A 725 15.30 18.40 1.88
N ALA A 726 16.35 18.76 1.14
CA ALA A 726 16.23 19.32 -0.19
C ALA A 726 15.47 18.39 -1.14
N THR A 727 15.67 17.07 -1.03
CA THR A 727 14.95 16.06 -1.80
C THR A 727 13.43 16.19 -1.62
N TYR A 728 12.93 16.26 -0.37
CA TYR A 728 11.50 16.47 -0.12
C TYR A 728 11.00 17.80 -0.70
N ILE A 729 11.75 18.89 -0.50
CA ILE A 729 11.39 20.23 -0.99
C ILE A 729 11.34 20.28 -2.53
N VAL A 730 12.29 19.65 -3.22
CA VAL A 730 12.40 19.70 -4.69
C VAL A 730 11.44 18.72 -5.37
N GLU A 731 11.28 17.50 -4.85
CA GLU A 731 10.35 16.51 -5.40
C GLU A 731 8.89 16.89 -5.11
N GLY A 732 8.62 17.51 -3.96
CA GLY A 732 7.28 17.89 -3.50
C GLY A 732 6.65 16.90 -2.51
N GLY A 733 7.38 15.86 -2.10
CA GLY A 733 6.91 14.77 -1.25
C GLY A 733 7.80 13.53 -1.39
N THR A 734 7.29 12.35 -1.04
CA THR A 734 8.05 11.09 -1.17
C THR A 734 8.00 10.55 -2.60
N THR A 735 9.14 10.37 -3.25
CA THR A 735 9.27 9.62 -4.53
C THR A 735 10.23 8.44 -4.36
N ARG A 736 10.35 7.54 -5.36
CA ARG A 736 11.24 6.36 -5.31
C ARG A 736 12.54 6.52 -6.13
N THR A 737 12.61 7.54 -6.97
CA THR A 737 13.67 7.70 -7.98
C THR A 737 14.38 9.06 -7.93
N TYR A 738 13.76 10.06 -7.27
CA TYR A 738 14.35 11.38 -7.00
C TYR A 738 14.78 12.14 -8.27
N THR A 739 14.00 11.96 -9.34
CA THR A 739 14.37 12.41 -10.70
C THR A 739 14.38 13.92 -10.89
N VAL A 740 13.61 14.69 -10.08
CA VAL A 740 13.58 16.15 -10.19
C VAL A 740 14.85 16.72 -9.58
N ILE A 741 15.22 16.31 -8.36
CA ILE A 741 16.44 16.79 -7.70
C ILE A 741 17.72 16.27 -8.37
N LYS A 742 17.77 14.99 -8.77
CA LYS A 742 18.92 14.44 -9.52
C LYS A 742 19.11 15.14 -10.86
N ARG A 743 18.03 15.53 -11.56
CA ARG A 743 18.13 16.36 -12.76
C ARG A 743 18.65 17.77 -12.43
N MET A 744 18.19 18.40 -11.34
CA MET A 744 18.65 19.73 -10.92
C MET A 744 20.16 19.78 -10.59
N CYS A 745 20.78 18.66 -10.18
CA CYS A 745 22.24 18.55 -10.07
C CYS A 745 22.99 18.92 -11.36
N HIS A 746 22.34 18.78 -12.53
CA HIS A 746 22.90 19.12 -13.84
C HIS A 746 22.22 20.35 -14.46
N THR A 747 20.89 20.49 -14.35
CA THR A 747 20.12 21.55 -15.05
C THR A 747 19.91 22.83 -14.24
N ALA A 748 20.07 22.80 -12.91
CA ALA A 748 19.92 23.98 -12.05
C ALA A 748 20.90 23.95 -10.85
N PRO A 749 22.21 23.71 -11.07
CA PRO A 749 23.15 23.41 -10.00
C PRO A 749 23.41 24.59 -9.05
N ASN A 750 23.17 25.84 -9.50
CA ASN A 750 23.24 27.03 -8.65
C ASN A 750 22.05 27.11 -7.67
N VAL A 751 20.83 26.89 -8.16
CA VAL A 751 19.61 26.82 -7.34
C VAL A 751 19.75 25.75 -6.25
N LEU A 752 20.24 24.57 -6.63
CA LEU A 752 20.43 23.46 -5.69
C LEU A 752 21.52 23.76 -4.65
N ARG A 753 22.65 24.36 -5.04
CA ARG A 753 23.69 24.81 -4.08
C ARG A 753 23.16 25.86 -3.10
N ALA A 754 22.35 26.81 -3.57
CA ALA A 754 21.77 27.85 -2.73
C ALA A 754 20.75 27.28 -1.72
N LEU A 755 19.87 26.38 -2.18
CA LEU A 755 18.95 25.64 -1.31
C LEU A 755 19.70 24.84 -0.24
N LEU A 756 20.72 24.06 -0.64
CA LEU A 756 21.50 23.25 0.29
C LEU A 756 22.25 24.11 1.32
N SER A 757 22.93 25.19 0.92
CA SER A 757 23.63 26.10 1.85
C SER A 757 22.65 26.82 2.81
N HIS A 758 21.44 27.13 2.36
CA HIS A 758 20.40 27.66 3.25
C HIS A 758 19.97 26.61 4.29
N LEU A 759 19.67 25.39 3.85
CA LEU A 759 19.28 24.28 4.72
C LEU A 759 20.37 23.95 5.74
N THR A 760 21.65 23.91 5.33
CA THR A 760 22.81 23.70 6.20
C THR A 760 22.83 24.68 7.38
N LYS A 761 22.59 25.97 7.13
CA LYS A 761 22.55 27.00 8.18
C LYS A 761 21.34 26.83 9.09
N ALA A 762 20.15 26.64 8.52
CA ALA A 762 18.92 26.40 9.28
C ALA A 762 19.01 25.15 10.18
N ILE A 763 19.58 24.05 9.66
CA ILE A 763 19.79 22.80 10.38
C ILE A 763 20.87 22.96 11.46
N THR A 764 21.94 23.72 11.19
CA THR A 764 22.99 24.00 12.19
C THR A 764 22.42 24.69 13.43
N GLU A 765 21.64 25.77 13.25
CA GLU A 765 21.00 26.45 14.39
C GLU A 765 19.99 25.55 15.10
N TYR A 766 19.21 24.76 14.35
CA TYR A 766 18.25 23.82 14.96
C TYR A 766 18.92 22.67 15.74
N VAL A 767 20.09 22.19 15.30
CA VAL A 767 20.89 21.21 16.06
C VAL A 767 21.40 21.82 17.36
N VAL A 768 22.01 23.01 17.31
CA VAL A 768 22.51 23.68 18.53
C VAL A 768 21.37 23.99 19.49
N TYR A 769 20.24 24.47 18.98
CA TYR A 769 19.02 24.70 19.76
C TYR A 769 18.55 23.43 20.50
N GLN A 770 18.53 22.27 19.84
CA GLN A 770 18.18 20.99 20.51
C GLN A 770 19.18 20.61 21.62
N VAL A 771 20.48 20.87 21.43
CA VAL A 771 21.51 20.61 22.44
C VAL A 771 21.34 21.53 23.65
N GLU A 772 21.20 22.83 23.43
CA GLU A 772 20.94 23.85 24.47
C GLU A 772 19.66 23.55 25.26
N HIS A 773 18.70 22.86 24.64
CA HIS A 773 17.43 22.44 25.24
C HIS A 773 17.46 21.03 25.88
N GLY A 774 18.60 20.35 25.90
CA GLY A 774 18.82 19.15 26.73
C GLY A 774 19.06 17.84 25.97
N ALA A 775 19.13 17.84 24.64
CA ALA A 775 19.62 16.68 23.90
C ALA A 775 21.08 16.37 24.27
N HIS A 776 21.37 15.12 24.63
CA HIS A 776 22.74 14.69 24.97
C HIS A 776 23.59 14.40 23.72
N CYS A 777 22.93 13.99 22.64
CA CYS A 777 23.49 13.42 21.44
C CYS A 777 22.50 13.72 20.29
N ILE A 778 23.01 13.92 19.08
CA ILE A 778 22.20 14.31 17.92
C ILE A 778 22.42 13.30 16.79
N GLN A 779 21.34 12.78 16.20
CA GLN A 779 21.44 11.98 14.98
C GLN A 779 21.06 12.78 13.72
N ILE A 780 21.98 12.83 12.76
CA ILE A 780 21.77 13.37 11.42
C ILE A 780 21.36 12.20 10.50
N PHE A 781 20.14 12.26 9.96
CA PHE A 781 19.59 11.29 9.03
C PHE A 781 19.72 11.77 7.57
N ASP A 782 20.64 11.20 6.80
CA ASP A 782 20.66 11.32 5.33
C ASP A 782 20.02 10.09 4.69
N SER A 783 18.72 9.90 4.96
CA SER A 783 17.89 8.77 4.49
C SER A 783 17.95 8.53 2.98
N TRP A 784 18.16 9.60 2.19
CA TRP A 784 18.28 9.56 0.73
C TRP A 784 19.73 9.70 0.23
N GLY A 785 20.73 9.66 1.10
CA GLY A 785 22.15 9.71 0.75
C GLY A 785 22.61 8.50 -0.07
N GLY A 786 22.21 7.28 0.36
CA GLY A 786 22.47 6.01 -0.35
C GLY A 786 21.71 5.84 -1.67
N GLN A 787 21.02 6.89 -2.14
CA GLN A 787 20.40 6.96 -3.47
C GLN A 787 21.24 7.75 -4.48
N LEU A 788 22.40 8.26 -4.06
CA LEU A 788 23.39 8.93 -4.90
C LEU A 788 24.54 7.98 -5.27
N THR A 789 25.21 8.25 -6.40
CA THR A 789 26.54 7.69 -6.64
C THR A 789 27.55 8.31 -5.66
N PRO A 790 28.70 7.68 -5.37
CA PRO A 790 29.67 8.24 -4.43
C PRO A 790 30.16 9.65 -4.81
N GLU A 791 30.38 9.92 -6.10
CA GLU A 791 30.72 11.25 -6.62
C GLU A 791 29.60 12.27 -6.37
N MET A 792 28.34 11.90 -6.65
CA MET A 792 27.21 12.79 -6.38
C MET A 792 27.04 13.04 -4.87
N TRP A 793 27.27 12.04 -4.02
CA TRP A 793 27.16 12.20 -2.57
C TRP A 793 28.23 13.14 -2.03
N GLU A 794 29.47 13.03 -2.49
CA GLU A 794 30.55 13.96 -2.15
C GLU A 794 30.33 15.38 -2.65
N ARG A 795 29.54 15.56 -3.72
CA ARG A 795 29.24 16.88 -4.29
C ARG A 795 27.98 17.55 -3.71
N TRP A 796 26.98 16.76 -3.31
CA TRP A 796 25.62 17.26 -3.02
C TRP A 796 25.12 16.96 -1.61
N SER A 797 25.82 16.14 -0.82
CA SER A 797 25.45 15.87 0.58
C SER A 797 26.63 16.09 1.54
N LYS A 798 27.77 15.41 1.31
CA LYS A 798 28.93 15.40 2.22
C LYS A 798 29.39 16.78 2.73
N PRO A 799 29.63 17.81 1.89
CA PRO A 799 30.21 19.07 2.36
C PRO A 799 29.25 19.86 3.27
N TYR A 800 27.95 19.65 3.07
CA TYR A 800 26.88 20.27 3.84
C TYR A 800 26.66 19.58 5.19
N ILE A 801 27.04 18.30 5.32
CA ILE A 801 27.08 17.55 6.57
C ILE A 801 28.34 17.93 7.37
N GLU A 802 29.49 18.04 6.69
CA GLU A 802 30.75 18.55 7.26
C GLU A 802 30.57 19.97 7.82
N GLU A 803 29.94 20.90 7.09
CA GLU A 803 29.67 22.27 7.56
C GLU A 803 28.79 22.29 8.84
N ILE A 804 27.78 21.39 8.95
CA ILE A 804 26.97 21.24 10.18
C ILE A 804 27.84 20.71 11.32
N ILE A 805 28.58 19.62 11.10
CA ILE A 805 29.36 18.96 12.16
C ILE A 805 30.44 19.90 12.69
N ASP A 806 31.20 20.57 11.82
CA ASP A 806 32.22 21.54 12.21
C ASP A 806 31.62 22.74 12.96
N ALA A 807 30.42 23.20 12.59
CA ALA A 807 29.75 24.29 13.28
C ALA A 807 29.21 23.89 14.66
N VAL A 808 28.65 22.68 14.77
CA VAL A 808 28.16 22.14 16.04
C VAL A 808 29.33 21.81 16.97
N LYS A 809 30.40 21.18 16.51
CA LYS A 809 31.59 20.88 17.33
C LYS A 809 32.31 22.14 17.84
N ARG A 810 32.21 23.28 17.14
CA ARG A 810 32.73 24.57 17.63
C ARG A 810 31.85 25.25 18.69
N ARG A 811 30.56 24.91 18.79
CA ARG A 811 29.61 25.50 19.76
C ARG A 811 29.30 24.57 20.93
N CYS A 812 29.24 23.27 20.66
CA CYS A 812 28.87 22.19 21.55
C CYS A 812 29.87 21.01 21.42
N PRO A 813 31.16 21.20 21.77
CA PRO A 813 32.22 20.22 21.49
C PRO A 813 31.96 18.84 22.12
N ASP A 814 31.40 18.82 23.33
CA ASP A 814 31.10 17.60 24.10
C ASP A 814 29.89 16.80 23.60
N THR A 815 29.11 17.31 22.64
CA THR A 815 27.95 16.61 22.08
C THR A 815 28.40 15.61 21.01
N PRO A 816 28.09 14.31 21.14
CA PRO A 816 28.33 13.34 20.07
C PRO A 816 27.31 13.52 18.95
N ILE A 817 27.79 13.41 17.71
CA ILE A 817 26.97 13.39 16.50
C ILE A 817 26.98 11.99 15.90
N VAL A 818 25.79 11.39 15.76
CA VAL A 818 25.59 10.16 15.00
C VAL A 818 25.24 10.54 13.56
N PHE A 819 25.97 10.02 12.58
CA PHE A 819 25.62 10.17 11.17
C PHE A 819 25.12 8.85 10.57
N TYR A 820 23.91 8.85 10.03
CA TYR A 820 23.27 7.67 9.44
C TYR A 820 22.80 7.93 8.00
N ILE A 821 23.22 7.05 7.10
CA ILE A 821 22.67 6.87 5.75
C ILE A 821 21.95 5.52 5.71
N ASN A 822 20.85 5.41 4.97
CA ASN A 822 20.22 4.13 4.64
C ASN A 822 20.70 3.66 3.24
N GLY A 823 21.21 2.44 3.14
CA GLY A 823 21.87 1.92 1.93
C GLY A 823 23.35 2.35 1.86
N ASN A 824 24.07 2.24 2.98
CA ASN A 824 25.34 2.93 3.21
C ASN A 824 26.62 2.14 2.90
N GLY A 825 26.49 0.84 2.58
CA GLY A 825 27.65 -0.04 2.31
C GLY A 825 28.60 0.43 1.20
N GLY A 826 28.14 1.27 0.26
CA GLY A 826 28.96 1.89 -0.78
C GLY A 826 29.64 3.22 -0.41
N LEU A 827 29.44 3.72 0.82
CA LEU A 827 29.84 5.07 1.25
C LEU A 827 30.65 5.12 2.55
N LEU A 828 30.79 4.02 3.31
CA LEU A 828 31.35 4.00 4.69
C LEU A 828 32.66 4.78 4.88
N GLU A 829 33.66 4.56 4.03
CA GLU A 829 34.97 5.23 4.09
C GLU A 829 34.83 6.74 3.89
N ARG A 830 33.86 7.17 3.09
CA ARG A 830 33.56 8.58 2.82
C ARG A 830 32.72 9.20 3.95
N MET A 831 31.89 8.41 4.63
CA MET A 831 31.17 8.79 5.85
C MET A 831 32.14 9.06 7.01
N LYS A 832 33.18 8.23 7.19
CA LYS A 832 34.25 8.47 8.19
C LYS A 832 34.85 9.88 8.07
N GLY A 833 35.00 10.36 6.83
CA GLY A 833 35.55 11.69 6.56
C GLY A 833 34.72 12.88 7.08
N THR A 834 33.45 12.68 7.46
CA THR A 834 32.55 13.78 7.85
C THR A 834 32.78 14.38 9.24
N GLY A 835 33.66 13.78 10.06
CA GLY A 835 33.91 14.21 11.44
C GLY A 835 32.86 13.78 12.48
N ALA A 836 31.88 12.94 12.09
CA ALA A 836 30.90 12.39 13.02
C ALA A 836 31.55 11.41 14.02
N ASP A 837 31.17 11.49 15.31
CA ASP A 837 31.68 10.62 16.37
C ASP A 837 31.21 9.16 16.21
N VAL A 838 30.02 8.97 15.62
CA VAL A 838 29.38 7.66 15.43
C VAL A 838 28.85 7.51 14.01
N ILE A 839 29.18 6.41 13.33
CA ILE A 839 28.56 6.02 12.07
C ILE A 839 27.45 4.99 12.30
N GLY A 840 26.23 5.31 11.89
CA GLY A 840 25.12 4.38 11.88
C GLY A 840 25.20 3.45 10.67
N LEU A 841 25.36 2.15 10.92
CA LEU A 841 25.39 1.10 9.90
C LEU A 841 23.98 0.55 9.68
N ASP A 842 23.63 0.27 8.42
CA ASP A 842 22.46 -0.55 8.11
C ASP A 842 22.82 -2.04 8.03
N TRP A 843 21.83 -2.91 7.89
CA TRP A 843 21.98 -4.36 8.02
C TRP A 843 22.51 -5.04 6.74
N THR A 844 22.69 -4.31 5.64
CA THR A 844 23.29 -4.83 4.39
C THR A 844 24.82 -4.88 4.46
N VAL A 845 25.41 -4.27 5.49
CA VAL A 845 26.82 -4.30 5.84
C VAL A 845 27.00 -5.29 6.98
N ASP A 846 27.94 -6.24 6.91
CA ASP A 846 28.27 -7.01 8.11
C ASP A 846 29.00 -6.11 9.14
N MET A 847 28.69 -6.27 10.43
CA MET A 847 29.25 -5.43 11.48
C MET A 847 30.79 -5.53 11.57
N ALA A 848 31.40 -6.69 11.33
CA ALA A 848 32.85 -6.83 11.31
C ALA A 848 33.48 -6.18 10.07
N ASP A 849 32.81 -6.24 8.92
CA ASP A 849 33.18 -5.49 7.71
C ASP A 849 33.10 -3.98 7.94
N GLY A 850 32.00 -3.49 8.51
CA GLY A 850 31.80 -2.09 8.85
C GLY A 850 32.88 -1.58 9.81
N ARG A 851 33.21 -2.36 10.85
CA ARG A 851 34.32 -2.07 11.76
C ARG A 851 35.68 -2.06 11.07
N ARG A 852 35.99 -3.04 10.23
CA ARG A 852 37.27 -3.08 9.48
C ARG A 852 37.43 -1.86 8.58
N ARG A 853 36.36 -1.45 7.91
CA ARG A 853 36.36 -0.35 6.93
C ARG A 853 36.39 1.04 7.58
N LEU A 854 35.77 1.20 8.75
CA LEU A 854 35.78 2.45 9.52
C LEU A 854 37.00 2.56 10.47
N GLY A 855 37.57 1.45 10.92
CA GLY A 855 38.67 1.41 11.87
C GLY A 855 38.25 1.66 13.32
N SER A 856 39.24 1.79 14.20
CA SER A 856 39.09 1.86 15.68
C SER A 856 38.64 3.21 16.24
N ASP A 857 38.70 4.26 15.43
CA ASP A 857 38.77 5.66 15.90
C ASP A 857 37.38 6.31 15.94
N VAL A 858 36.39 5.66 15.35
CA VAL A 858 35.01 6.13 15.20
C VAL A 858 34.06 5.07 15.73
N SER A 859 33.08 5.49 16.52
CA SER A 859 32.08 4.58 17.08
C SER A 859 31.11 4.11 16.00
N VAL A 860 30.44 2.98 16.20
CA VAL A 860 29.39 2.50 15.30
C VAL A 860 28.07 2.29 16.03
N GLN A 861 26.97 2.56 15.33
CA GLN A 861 25.62 2.27 15.79
C GLN A 861 24.95 1.25 14.87
N GLY A 862 24.25 0.27 15.45
CA GLY A 862 23.50 -0.74 14.71
C GLY A 862 23.90 -2.18 15.04
N ASN A 863 23.62 -3.14 14.17
CA ASN A 863 22.90 -2.99 12.89
C ASN A 863 21.95 -4.15 12.55
N VAL A 864 21.38 -4.80 13.56
CA VAL A 864 20.42 -5.92 13.42
C VAL A 864 19.30 -5.58 12.42
N ASP A 865 18.99 -6.46 11.46
CA ASP A 865 17.85 -6.27 10.55
C ASP A 865 16.54 -6.20 11.38
N PRO A 866 15.70 -5.15 11.24
CA PRO A 866 14.39 -5.08 11.87
C PRO A 866 13.50 -6.32 11.66
N ALA A 867 13.74 -7.13 10.63
CA ALA A 867 13.07 -8.40 10.39
C ALA A 867 13.36 -9.47 11.47
N PHE A 868 14.52 -9.45 12.15
CA PHE A 868 14.81 -10.41 13.23
C PHE A 868 13.87 -10.27 14.42
N LEU A 869 13.21 -9.11 14.61
CA LEU A 869 12.18 -8.94 15.63
C LEU A 869 10.88 -9.71 15.34
N PHE A 870 10.82 -10.47 14.23
CA PHE A 870 9.75 -11.45 13.94
C PHE A 870 10.24 -12.90 14.03
N SER A 871 11.51 -13.13 14.38
CA SER A 871 12.07 -14.47 14.61
C SER A 871 11.74 -14.99 16.02
N PRO A 872 11.85 -16.32 16.28
CA PRO A 872 11.78 -16.85 17.64
C PRO A 872 12.87 -16.22 18.53
N LEU A 873 12.54 -15.95 19.79
CA LEU A 873 13.43 -15.22 20.72
C LEU A 873 14.88 -15.75 20.80
N PRO A 874 15.17 -17.08 20.74
CA PRO A 874 16.55 -17.57 20.68
C PRO A 874 17.35 -17.07 19.46
N ALA A 875 16.74 -17.06 18.27
CA ALA A 875 17.41 -16.57 17.05
C ALA A 875 17.65 -15.05 17.10
N LEU A 876 16.77 -14.31 17.78
CA LEU A 876 16.99 -12.90 18.08
C LEU A 876 18.14 -12.70 19.08
N THR A 877 18.27 -13.55 20.11
CA THR A 877 19.44 -13.55 21.02
C THR A 877 20.73 -13.80 20.25
N GLU A 878 20.76 -14.82 19.39
CA GLU A 878 21.92 -15.20 18.59
C GLU A 878 22.38 -14.05 17.67
N GLU A 879 21.46 -13.38 16.97
CA GLU A 879 21.79 -12.25 16.12
C GLU A 879 22.29 -11.03 16.91
N ILE A 880 21.68 -10.71 18.06
CA ILE A 880 22.16 -9.64 18.95
C ILE A 880 23.59 -9.95 19.42
N GLN A 881 23.85 -11.18 19.86
CA GLN A 881 25.18 -11.61 20.29
C GLN A 881 26.19 -11.58 19.14
N ARG A 882 25.80 -12.03 17.94
CA ARG A 882 26.64 -11.97 16.72
C ARG A 882 27.04 -10.54 16.38
N VAL A 883 26.09 -9.60 16.37
CA VAL A 883 26.34 -8.19 16.10
C VAL A 883 27.22 -7.56 17.17
N VAL A 884 26.95 -7.78 18.47
CA VAL A 884 27.79 -7.23 19.56
C VAL A 884 29.21 -7.81 19.54
N LYS A 885 29.36 -9.12 19.29
CA LYS A 885 30.66 -9.80 19.14
C LYS A 885 31.47 -9.22 17.97
N SER A 886 30.81 -8.99 16.83
CA SER A 886 31.41 -8.40 15.63
C SER A 886 31.71 -6.90 15.79
N ALA A 887 30.96 -6.18 16.64
CA ALA A 887 31.18 -4.77 16.94
C ALA A 887 32.34 -4.54 17.93
N GLY A 888 32.64 -5.51 18.80
CA GLY A 888 33.70 -5.41 19.81
C GLY A 888 33.33 -4.53 21.03
N PRO A 889 34.18 -4.54 22.09
CA PRO A 889 33.84 -4.01 23.41
C PRO A 889 33.99 -2.47 23.59
N LYS A 890 34.22 -1.70 22.51
CA LYS A 890 34.48 -0.26 22.60
C LYS A 890 33.74 0.49 21.49
N GLY A 891 33.09 1.61 21.82
CA GLY A 891 32.48 2.49 20.81
C GLY A 891 31.41 1.82 19.96
N HIS A 892 30.54 1.01 20.58
CA HIS A 892 29.37 0.40 19.94
C HIS A 892 28.09 0.89 20.63
N ILE A 893 27.09 1.26 19.83
CA ILE A 893 25.71 1.48 20.28
C ILE A 893 24.83 0.44 19.58
N LEU A 894 24.29 -0.51 20.32
CA LEU A 894 23.43 -1.54 19.75
C LEU A 894 22.10 -0.91 19.31
N ASN A 895 21.76 -1.10 18.04
CA ASN A 895 20.51 -0.63 17.43
C ASN A 895 20.16 -1.58 16.28
N LEU A 896 18.97 -1.38 15.71
CA LEU A 896 18.61 -1.95 14.43
C LEU A 896 19.32 -1.20 13.28
N GLY A 897 19.47 -1.83 12.12
CA GLY A 897 19.98 -1.18 10.90
C GLY A 897 19.00 -0.18 10.26
N HIS A 898 17.72 -0.19 10.67
CA HIS A 898 16.67 0.76 10.26
C HIS A 898 15.56 0.76 11.34
N GLY A 899 14.56 1.65 11.24
CA GLY A 899 13.52 1.75 12.27
C GLY A 899 12.54 0.57 12.34
N VAL A 900 12.04 0.28 13.55
CA VAL A 900 11.09 -0.81 13.88
C VAL A 900 9.90 -0.85 12.91
N LEU A 901 9.55 -2.07 12.49
CA LEU A 901 8.51 -2.31 11.49
C LEU A 901 7.10 -2.30 12.09
N VAL A 902 6.10 -2.14 11.24
CA VAL A 902 4.69 -2.21 11.66
C VAL A 902 4.31 -3.69 11.83
N GLY A 903 3.79 -4.04 13.00
CA GLY A 903 3.39 -5.41 13.33
C GLY A 903 4.40 -6.20 14.16
N THR A 904 5.58 -5.64 14.44
CA THR A 904 6.56 -6.24 15.36
C THR A 904 5.94 -6.53 16.74
N PRO A 905 6.13 -7.72 17.32
CA PRO A 905 5.68 -8.03 18.68
C PRO A 905 6.35 -7.12 19.73
N GLU A 906 5.58 -6.60 20.69
CA GLU A 906 6.14 -5.82 21.82
C GLU A 906 7.07 -6.70 22.69
N GLU A 907 6.81 -8.01 22.76
CA GLU A 907 7.64 -9.04 23.42
C GLU A 907 9.05 -9.15 22.80
N ALA A 908 9.17 -9.18 21.47
CA ALA A 908 10.47 -9.26 20.80
C ALA A 908 11.31 -7.99 21.03
N VAL A 909 10.67 -6.83 21.20
CA VAL A 909 11.35 -5.58 21.56
C VAL A 909 11.79 -5.59 23.03
N ALA A 910 10.96 -6.09 23.95
CA ALA A 910 11.38 -6.30 25.34
C ALA A 910 12.59 -7.24 25.43
N HIS A 911 12.52 -8.40 24.76
CA HIS A 911 13.58 -9.40 24.70
C HIS A 911 14.90 -8.84 24.13
N PHE A 912 14.84 -7.99 23.10
CA PHE A 912 16.02 -7.28 22.57
C PHE A 912 16.67 -6.42 23.65
N PHE A 913 15.89 -5.62 24.38
CA PHE A 913 16.41 -4.75 25.43
C PHE A 913 16.85 -5.50 26.69
N GLU A 914 16.24 -6.65 27.00
CA GLU A 914 16.68 -7.54 28.07
C GLU A 914 18.00 -8.23 27.71
N THR A 915 18.13 -8.77 26.49
CA THR A 915 19.38 -9.33 25.96
C THR A 915 20.50 -8.28 25.94
N ALA A 916 20.21 -7.06 25.48
CA ALA A 916 21.20 -5.98 25.45
C ALA A 916 21.68 -5.57 26.85
N ARG A 917 20.84 -5.70 27.88
CA ARG A 917 21.17 -5.37 29.28
C ARG A 917 21.83 -6.52 30.05
N SER A 918 21.66 -7.77 29.63
CA SER A 918 22.27 -8.95 30.27
C SER A 918 23.69 -9.25 29.80
N LEU A 919 24.13 -8.67 28.67
CA LEU A 919 25.53 -8.72 28.24
C LEU A 919 26.43 -7.88 29.16
N ASP A 920 27.59 -8.44 29.53
CA ASP A 920 28.73 -7.73 30.12
C ASP A 920 29.97 -8.06 29.29
N TYR A 921 30.75 -7.04 28.91
CA TYR A 921 31.88 -7.20 27.99
C TYR A 921 33.06 -7.99 28.57
N LYS A 922 33.21 -8.09 29.90
CA LYS A 922 34.27 -8.92 30.47
C LYS A 922 33.93 -10.40 30.25
N THR A 923 32.78 -10.82 30.76
CA THR A 923 32.30 -12.21 30.65
C THR A 923 32.05 -12.65 29.21
N PHE A 924 31.44 -11.79 28.39
CA PHE A 924 31.08 -12.09 27.00
C PHE A 924 32.29 -12.33 26.08
N PHE A 925 33.41 -11.62 26.29
CA PHE A 925 34.63 -11.82 25.51
C PHE A 925 35.64 -12.79 26.18
N GLN A 926 35.59 -12.99 27.51
CA GLN A 926 36.43 -13.98 28.21
C GLN A 926 36.09 -15.43 27.85
N ASN A 927 34.80 -15.76 27.66
CA ASN A 927 34.34 -17.11 27.31
C ASN A 927 34.73 -17.57 25.88
N HIS A 928 35.61 -16.84 25.20
CA HIS A 928 35.95 -16.99 23.79
C HIS A 928 37.46 -16.91 23.49
N VAL A 929 38.32 -16.93 24.51
CA VAL A 929 39.75 -17.21 24.32
C VAL A 929 39.89 -18.70 23.99
N PRO A 930 40.43 -19.10 22.81
CA PRO A 930 40.78 -20.48 22.56
C PRO A 930 41.90 -20.91 23.52
N ALA A 931 41.87 -22.15 24.01
CA ALA A 931 42.97 -22.69 24.78
C ALA A 931 44.18 -22.94 23.87
N GLU A 932 45.09 -21.97 23.77
CA GLU A 932 46.39 -22.17 23.11
C GLU A 932 47.32 -23.00 24.01
N SER A 933 47.83 -24.10 23.44
CA SER A 933 49.00 -24.85 23.90
C SER A 933 49.04 -25.29 25.37
N GLU A 934 48.26 -26.34 25.70
CA GLU A 934 48.81 -27.46 26.48
C GLU A 934 48.69 -28.73 25.62
N LEU A 935 49.68 -29.64 25.74
CA LEU A 935 49.97 -30.78 24.83
C LEU A 935 50.55 -30.32 23.46
N VAL A 936 51.67 -30.85 22.95
CA VAL A 936 52.54 -31.98 23.36
C VAL A 936 54.02 -31.54 23.37
N ALA A 937 54.88 -32.30 24.05
CA ALA A 937 56.33 -32.16 24.08
C ALA A 937 57.04 -32.59 22.78
#